data_AF-A0A1V5RVH8-F1
#
_entry.id   AF-A0A1V5RVH8-F1
#
_cell.length_a   1.000
_cell.length_b   1.000
_cell.length_c   1.000
_cell.angle_alpha   90.00
_cell.angle_beta   90.00
_cell.angle_gamma   90.00
#
_symmetry.space_group_name_H-M   'P 1'
#
loop_
_entity.id
_entity.type
_entity.pdbx_description
1 polymer ?
#
loop_
_entity_poly.entity_id
_entity_poly.type
_entity_poly.pdbx_seq_one_letter_code
_entity_poly.pdbx_strand_id
1 'polypeptide(L)'
;MANKDLERIKEILLDKVDEQFVTDILQQYEGQEDIVIEVFKETFSEIIEDADPYKWPVVSPETFLNDPYYCGINPKTGIGIAESMYPALREDFIKIHSPDSTIQEVILTGSIGWGKSFMIEIGLLWQLYLLSCLKSPQRFYNLAPDSPIGIIIISITERQGKKNIFDTVKGMINRCQYFCDNFMYNKKKQADSLIFPNKIELFPASSSHSANIGLNLFSGGMDEVNFFRKIKNSKKSESGNGVFDAARTLYRSLRRRLDSRFMKHGKTPGILYLGSSRVYPNDFTSEHITKSEEIEQKTGKKTVYVMDYNQWTVNRSAYSKEEFQVEIGDLNRRSRILTKHDKPVGKVINVPMDFYDKFEADIENSIRDIAGYGIHAIQPFIGNKDKIVNMFDDTLPRVFSVDVATLSPKPEFVSVEYLMNKPVDPGKSRYIAQDIGLRKDSFGYCLNEDTEITIKGGCVKKIKDIVIGDHVIDMFGESKRVINKFDNGYKDTVTITYSGVELTGTEDHKVLCIKRKNITKWDRVVFPENKKYARFAKKMDYTPTWVCLKDIEEGDFVANVKHKFSQELNWNRDFCWLYGIYLAEGSTVKKENKVCWSLNKNEALYANEIIRILKKEFNRHAWVYQSKTNGSQTVKSHCLDVFMPFVTDGAHNKHINSSFFHKLTDEQIHWILMGLLDGDGHISSTTHQLKWTTVSPNLANQIYIMLTKLGFKPFHNKCFDKLSTHEVHKILLTGDDYFKWIGMKSTNKRDTSYAFKHNDMVFYPIHKKVNSGVKHVYDIEVESTHSYIANGIIVHNCMGYIDGYKKMKREFFNNETQQLETYEERLPICIVELVLEIRPEKEYGEVEIARVRNLIYQSIKRGYKIRRASADGFQSKDMEQQLKRNGIKAEYISMDRTPEPYETFRTAMYDGRIRCVYHPKLEIELNDLERDYSKNGKIDHPPYSSKDLADAVASLVYNMHINPIYTTDDLMIQQVNKVDDSEYSDYNTGDSEKDAFLKWAYSEVIKS
;
A
#
# COMPACT_ATOMS: atom_id res chain seq x y z
N MET A 1 59.79 -34.21 54.46
CA MET A 1 58.60 -33.67 53.77
C MET A 1 57.35 -34.25 54.39
N ALA A 2 57.25 -35.59 54.46
CA ALA A 2 56.28 -36.38 55.26
C ALA A 2 55.52 -35.60 56.35
N ASN A 3 56.17 -35.29 57.48
CA ASN A 3 55.62 -34.54 58.61
C ASN A 3 54.72 -33.31 58.26
N LYS A 4 55.05 -32.51 57.23
CA LYS A 4 54.18 -31.39 56.78
C LYS A 4 52.95 -31.83 55.99
N ASP A 5 53.06 -32.92 55.24
CA ASP A 5 51.95 -33.52 54.49
C ASP A 5 51.01 -34.27 55.45
N LEU A 6 51.57 -34.91 56.48
CA LEU A 6 50.83 -35.57 57.56
C LEU A 6 50.02 -34.58 58.40
N GLU A 7 50.62 -33.48 58.88
CA GLU A 7 49.85 -32.45 59.63
C GLU A 7 48.75 -31.82 58.76
N ARG A 8 48.99 -31.57 57.46
CA ARG A 8 47.94 -31.07 56.54
C ARG A 8 46.79 -32.07 56.38
N ILE A 9 47.08 -33.36 56.27
CA ILE A 9 46.06 -34.41 56.17
C ILE A 9 45.30 -34.55 57.50
N LYS A 10 46.00 -34.49 58.63
CA LYS A 10 45.42 -34.51 59.98
C LYS A 10 44.46 -33.33 60.21
N GLU A 11 44.85 -32.09 59.86
CA GLU A 11 43.96 -30.92 59.88
C GLU A 11 42.67 -31.14 59.05
N ILE A 12 42.81 -31.74 57.86
CA ILE A 12 41.67 -32.07 56.98
C ILE A 12 40.75 -33.14 57.59
N LEU A 13 41.33 -34.18 58.19
CA LEU A 13 40.55 -35.29 58.76
C LEU A 13 39.84 -34.88 60.05
N LEU A 14 40.41 -34.02 60.89
CA LEU A 14 39.80 -33.57 62.15
C LEU A 14 38.52 -32.72 61.96
N ASP A 15 38.28 -32.16 60.77
CA ASP A 15 37.02 -31.45 60.42
C ASP A 15 35.92 -32.41 59.88
N LYS A 16 36.22 -33.71 59.74
CA LYS A 16 35.42 -34.67 58.95
C LYS A 16 35.31 -36.08 59.53
N VAL A 17 36.23 -36.46 60.41
CA VAL A 17 36.43 -37.79 61.01
C VAL A 17 36.62 -37.62 62.51
N ASP A 18 36.27 -38.64 63.28
CA ASP A 18 36.37 -38.62 64.75
C ASP A 18 37.82 -38.37 65.24
N GLU A 19 37.99 -37.42 66.16
CA GLU A 19 39.29 -36.98 66.67
C GLU A 19 40.04 -38.09 67.42
N GLN A 20 39.33 -38.96 68.15
CA GLN A 20 39.94 -40.09 68.84
C GLN A 20 40.45 -41.10 67.81
N PHE A 21 39.65 -41.44 66.80
CA PHE A 21 40.05 -42.35 65.72
C PHE A 21 41.30 -41.88 64.97
N VAL A 22 41.38 -40.59 64.61
CA VAL A 22 42.56 -40.02 63.92
C VAL A 22 43.79 -40.05 64.85
N THR A 23 43.60 -39.74 66.14
CA THR A 23 44.68 -39.73 67.14
C THR A 23 45.21 -41.14 67.45
N ASP A 24 44.33 -42.13 67.57
CA ASP A 24 44.69 -43.52 67.87
C ASP A 24 45.58 -44.12 66.78
N ILE A 25 45.29 -43.85 65.50
CA ILE A 25 46.13 -44.30 64.38
C ILE A 25 47.49 -43.58 64.38
N LEU A 26 47.51 -42.27 64.67
CA LEU A 26 48.76 -41.50 64.77
C LEU A 26 49.68 -42.02 65.90
N GLN A 27 49.11 -42.49 67.02
CA GLN A 27 49.87 -43.13 68.10
C GLN A 27 50.28 -44.58 67.74
N GLN A 28 49.41 -45.35 67.10
CA GLN A 28 49.68 -46.76 66.75
C GLN A 28 50.87 -46.92 65.78
N TYR A 29 51.11 -45.92 64.93
CA TYR A 29 52.16 -45.93 63.90
C TYR A 29 53.19 -44.81 64.11
N GLU A 30 53.43 -44.41 65.37
CA GLU A 30 54.42 -43.38 65.72
C GLU A 30 55.82 -43.73 65.15
N GLY A 31 56.44 -42.78 64.45
CA GLY A 31 57.71 -42.98 63.75
C GLY A 31 57.61 -43.64 62.36
N GLN A 32 56.42 -44.00 61.88
CA GLN A 32 56.19 -44.55 60.53
C GLN A 32 55.36 -43.58 59.64
N GLU A 33 55.70 -42.28 59.68
CA GLU A 33 54.95 -41.19 59.05
C GLU A 33 54.52 -41.48 57.60
N ASP A 34 55.42 -41.97 56.76
CA ASP A 34 55.13 -42.25 55.34
C ASP A 34 54.04 -43.31 55.13
N ILE A 35 53.99 -44.34 56.00
CA ILE A 35 52.95 -45.39 55.95
C ILE A 35 51.60 -44.83 56.39
N VAL A 36 51.57 -43.97 57.42
CA VAL A 36 50.33 -43.30 57.86
C VAL A 36 49.81 -42.37 56.77
N ILE A 37 50.69 -41.64 56.09
CA ILE A 37 50.34 -40.80 54.94
C ILE A 37 49.73 -41.63 53.81
N GLU A 38 50.28 -42.81 53.50
CA GLU A 38 49.78 -43.71 52.45
C GLU A 38 48.41 -44.31 52.85
N VAL A 39 48.29 -44.87 54.06
CA VAL A 39 47.04 -45.43 54.59
C VAL A 39 45.93 -44.37 54.68
N PHE A 40 46.21 -43.15 55.12
CA PHE A 40 45.23 -42.06 55.11
C PHE A 40 44.86 -41.64 53.69
N LYS A 41 45.82 -41.55 52.75
CA LYS A 41 45.54 -41.19 51.35
C LYS A 41 44.72 -42.24 50.61
N GLU A 42 44.84 -43.53 50.93
CA GLU A 42 43.93 -44.55 50.41
C GLU A 42 42.57 -44.51 51.12
N THR A 43 42.56 -44.71 52.44
CA THR A 43 41.33 -44.89 53.25
C THR A 43 40.42 -43.67 53.23
N PHE A 44 41.01 -42.47 53.24
CA PHE A 44 40.30 -41.20 53.24
C PHE A 44 40.56 -40.37 51.98
N SER A 45 40.97 -41.02 50.89
CA SER A 45 41.03 -40.46 49.53
C SER A 45 39.84 -39.54 49.23
N GLU A 46 38.63 -40.04 49.48
CA GLU A 46 37.35 -39.33 49.39
C GLU A 46 37.36 -37.94 50.07
N ILE A 47 37.73 -37.91 51.36
CA ILE A 47 37.66 -36.72 52.22
C ILE A 47 38.83 -35.76 51.92
N ILE A 48 40.00 -36.32 51.64
CA ILE A 48 41.22 -35.55 51.34
C ILE A 48 41.12 -34.90 49.94
N GLU A 49 40.48 -35.55 48.96
CA GLU A 49 40.14 -34.89 47.69
C GLU A 49 39.04 -33.83 47.83
N ASP A 50 38.05 -34.02 48.71
CA ASP A 50 36.98 -33.02 48.88
C ASP A 50 37.48 -31.74 49.60
N ALA A 51 38.50 -31.84 50.44
CA ALA A 51 39.15 -30.71 51.11
C ALA A 51 40.30 -30.08 50.30
N ASP A 52 41.06 -30.88 49.56
CA ASP A 52 42.11 -30.44 48.63
C ASP A 52 41.79 -30.90 47.20
N PRO A 53 40.78 -30.32 46.52
CA PRO A 53 40.33 -30.79 45.20
C PRO A 53 41.28 -30.45 44.06
N TYR A 54 42.32 -29.65 44.33
CA TYR A 54 43.23 -29.14 43.32
C TYR A 54 44.48 -30.01 43.16
N LYS A 55 44.73 -30.46 41.92
CA LYS A 55 46.00 -31.06 41.50
C LYS A 55 47.10 -30.00 41.40
N TRP A 56 46.73 -28.77 41.03
CA TRP A 56 47.63 -27.63 40.89
C TRP A 56 46.97 -26.39 41.52
N PRO A 57 47.71 -25.53 42.26
CA PRO A 57 47.15 -24.29 42.78
C PRO A 57 46.73 -23.38 41.61
N VAL A 58 45.51 -22.84 41.70
CA VAL A 58 44.97 -21.92 40.69
C VAL A 58 45.69 -20.57 40.79
N VAL A 59 46.41 -20.17 39.74
CA VAL A 59 47.05 -18.85 39.68
C VAL A 59 46.00 -17.74 39.49
N SER A 60 46.34 -16.48 39.79
CA SER A 60 45.40 -15.38 39.57
C SER A 60 45.13 -15.16 38.07
N PRO A 61 43.98 -14.56 37.68
CA PRO A 61 43.72 -14.17 36.30
C PRO A 61 44.81 -13.26 35.71
N GLU A 62 45.41 -12.40 36.53
CA GLU A 62 46.52 -11.53 36.14
C GLU A 62 47.79 -12.34 35.85
N THR A 63 48.17 -13.28 36.73
CA THR A 63 49.31 -14.18 36.49
C THR A 63 49.09 -14.99 35.22
N PHE A 64 47.88 -15.52 35.00
CA PHE A 64 47.55 -16.28 33.80
C PHE A 64 47.72 -15.48 32.49
N LEU A 65 47.39 -14.18 32.49
CA LEU A 65 47.57 -13.28 31.34
C LEU A 65 49.02 -12.80 31.13
N ASN A 66 49.84 -12.76 32.18
CA ASN A 66 51.14 -12.09 32.16
C ASN A 66 52.35 -13.05 32.21
N ASP A 67 52.21 -14.24 32.79
CA ASP A 67 53.28 -15.22 32.94
C ASP A 67 53.52 -16.00 31.61
N PRO A 68 54.77 -16.05 31.09
CA PRO A 68 55.12 -16.78 29.87
C PRO A 68 54.81 -18.29 29.86
N TYR A 69 54.61 -18.92 31.03
CA TYR A 69 54.21 -20.32 31.15
C TYR A 69 52.74 -20.55 30.77
N TYR A 70 51.91 -19.49 30.90
CA TYR A 70 50.48 -19.48 30.61
C TYR A 70 50.20 -18.71 29.31
N CYS A 71 49.65 -17.49 29.39
CA CYS A 71 49.31 -16.67 28.21
C CYS A 71 50.24 -15.47 27.99
N GLY A 72 51.23 -15.25 28.86
CA GLY A 72 52.15 -14.11 28.82
C GLY A 72 53.07 -14.07 27.59
N ILE A 73 53.80 -12.96 27.46
CA ILE A 73 54.76 -12.74 26.36
C ILE A 73 56.03 -13.54 26.64
N ASN A 74 56.37 -14.48 25.75
CA ASN A 74 57.60 -15.24 25.89
C ASN A 74 58.83 -14.35 25.56
N PRO A 75 59.74 -14.09 26.53
CA PRO A 75 60.82 -13.12 26.36
C PRO A 75 61.90 -13.56 25.35
N LYS A 76 61.86 -14.80 24.84
CA LYS A 76 62.78 -15.30 23.80
C LYS A 76 62.24 -15.15 22.38
N THR A 77 60.92 -15.14 22.20
CA THR A 77 60.27 -15.02 20.88
C THR A 77 59.59 -13.68 20.67
N GLY A 78 59.34 -12.93 21.75
CA GLY A 78 58.52 -11.72 21.74
C GLY A 78 57.01 -11.98 21.66
N ILE A 79 56.58 -13.25 21.55
CA ILE A 79 55.20 -13.62 21.25
C ILE A 79 54.48 -14.12 22.50
N GLY A 80 53.26 -13.64 22.75
CA GLY A 80 52.35 -14.13 23.81
C GLY A 80 50.94 -14.45 23.30
N ILE A 81 50.14 -15.16 24.09
CA ILE A 81 48.72 -15.40 23.76
C ILE A 81 47.89 -14.16 24.09
N ALA A 82 48.15 -13.51 25.22
CA ALA A 82 47.50 -12.27 25.67
C ALA A 82 48.22 -11.00 25.19
N GLU A 83 49.24 -11.11 24.35
CA GLU A 83 50.06 -9.99 23.87
C GLU A 83 49.22 -8.89 23.20
N SER A 84 48.37 -9.27 22.25
CA SER A 84 47.48 -8.36 21.50
C SER A 84 46.21 -7.95 22.26
N MET A 85 46.12 -8.25 23.56
CA MET A 85 44.93 -7.97 24.38
C MET A 85 44.96 -6.53 24.91
N TYR A 86 44.03 -5.70 24.47
CA TYR A 86 43.96 -4.28 24.86
C TYR A 86 43.81 -4.08 26.39
N PRO A 87 44.33 -2.98 26.98
CA PRO A 87 44.34 -2.76 28.42
C PRO A 87 42.96 -2.87 29.10
N ALA A 88 41.92 -2.25 28.54
CA ALA A 88 40.55 -2.32 29.07
C ALA A 88 40.03 -3.77 29.15
N LEU A 89 40.37 -4.60 28.15
CA LEU A 89 39.99 -6.00 28.11
C LEU A 89 40.72 -6.84 29.15
N ARG A 90 42.00 -6.53 29.42
CA ARG A 90 42.80 -7.16 30.47
C ARG A 90 42.21 -6.88 31.84
N GLU A 91 41.86 -5.63 32.13
CA GLU A 91 41.18 -5.28 33.38
C GLU A 91 39.85 -6.04 33.54
N ASP A 92 39.01 -6.07 32.50
CA ASP A 92 37.69 -6.70 32.59
C ASP A 92 37.78 -8.21 32.74
N PHE A 93 38.73 -8.87 32.08
CA PHE A 93 39.04 -10.28 32.31
C PHE A 93 39.40 -10.55 33.79
N ILE A 94 40.24 -9.70 34.39
CA ILE A 94 40.62 -9.82 35.81
C ILE A 94 39.42 -9.58 36.73
N LYS A 95 38.56 -8.60 36.44
CA LYS A 95 37.31 -8.33 37.18
C LYS A 95 36.36 -9.54 37.11
N ILE A 96 36.06 -10.01 35.90
CA ILE A 96 35.14 -11.13 35.62
C ILE A 96 35.60 -12.44 36.29
N HIS A 97 36.91 -12.72 36.27
CA HIS A 97 37.49 -13.98 36.77
C HIS A 97 38.12 -13.90 38.16
N SER A 98 37.91 -12.80 38.88
CA SER A 98 38.28 -12.69 40.30
C SER A 98 37.60 -13.79 41.14
N PRO A 99 38.25 -14.35 42.19
CA PRO A 99 37.67 -15.43 43.01
C PRO A 99 36.32 -15.07 43.67
N ASP A 100 36.17 -13.82 44.07
CA ASP A 100 34.96 -13.28 44.68
C ASP A 100 33.82 -13.02 43.67
N SER A 101 34.12 -13.11 42.37
CA SER A 101 33.15 -12.91 41.30
C SER A 101 31.87 -13.73 41.49
N THR A 102 30.75 -13.10 41.15
CA THR A 102 29.43 -13.73 41.04
C THR A 102 28.92 -13.73 39.60
N ILE A 103 29.77 -13.35 38.64
CA ILE A 103 29.48 -13.39 37.20
C ILE A 103 29.37 -14.84 36.74
N GLN A 104 28.27 -15.14 36.05
CA GLN A 104 27.95 -16.43 35.44
C GLN A 104 27.84 -16.30 33.92
N GLU A 105 27.82 -15.07 33.40
CA GLU A 105 27.54 -14.77 32.01
C GLU A 105 28.19 -13.44 31.59
N VAL A 106 28.74 -13.38 30.38
CA VAL A 106 29.40 -12.18 29.85
C VAL A 106 28.84 -11.85 28.48
N ILE A 107 28.22 -10.68 28.34
CA ILE A 107 27.67 -10.16 27.09
C ILE A 107 28.70 -9.20 26.47
N LEU A 108 29.19 -9.54 25.29
CA LEU A 108 30.19 -8.78 24.53
C LEU A 108 29.49 -8.10 23.36
N THR A 109 29.28 -6.78 23.45
CA THR A 109 28.44 -6.03 22.49
C THR A 109 29.09 -4.74 21.96
N GLY A 110 28.33 -3.85 21.34
CA GLY A 110 28.89 -2.67 20.66
C GLY A 110 29.52 -3.00 19.30
N SER A 111 30.57 -2.27 18.91
CA SER A 111 31.09 -2.19 17.52
C SER A 111 31.95 -3.39 17.10
N ILE A 112 32.27 -3.52 15.80
CA ILE A 112 33.26 -4.51 15.33
C ILE A 112 34.70 -4.05 15.61
N GLY A 113 35.63 -5.00 15.66
CA GLY A 113 37.07 -4.73 15.74
C GLY A 113 37.66 -4.54 17.15
N TRP A 114 36.85 -4.36 18.19
CA TRP A 114 37.39 -4.09 19.54
C TRP A 114 37.94 -5.31 20.29
N GLY A 115 37.66 -6.55 19.85
CA GLY A 115 38.21 -7.78 20.45
C GLY A 115 37.22 -8.83 20.96
N LYS A 116 35.92 -8.72 20.63
CA LYS A 116 34.85 -9.63 21.11
C LYS A 116 35.21 -11.13 21.06
N SER A 117 35.48 -11.68 19.89
CA SER A 117 35.73 -13.13 19.74
C SER A 117 36.99 -13.57 20.49
N PHE A 118 38.02 -12.73 20.58
CA PHE A 118 39.22 -12.98 21.39
C PHE A 118 38.91 -13.09 22.89
N MET A 119 37.98 -12.28 23.42
CA MET A 119 37.51 -12.40 24.80
C MET A 119 36.77 -13.72 25.05
N ILE A 120 36.03 -14.24 24.06
CA ILE A 120 35.46 -15.60 24.12
C ILE A 120 36.57 -16.64 24.13
N GLU A 121 37.55 -16.53 23.21
CA GLU A 121 38.65 -17.50 23.06
C GLU A 121 39.48 -17.63 24.35
N ILE A 122 39.96 -16.52 24.90
CA ILE A 122 40.78 -16.52 26.13
C ILE A 122 39.94 -16.83 27.38
N GLY A 123 38.66 -16.44 27.38
CA GLY A 123 37.70 -16.82 28.41
C GLY A 123 37.47 -18.33 28.47
N LEU A 124 37.25 -18.99 27.33
CA LEU A 124 37.09 -20.45 27.25
C LEU A 124 38.40 -21.19 27.60
N LEU A 125 39.56 -20.63 27.24
CA LEU A 125 40.87 -21.15 27.63
C LEU A 125 41.06 -21.15 29.16
N TRP A 126 40.61 -20.08 29.84
CA TRP A 126 40.60 -19.99 31.30
C TRP A 126 39.62 -20.96 31.95
N GLN A 127 38.41 -21.14 31.39
CA GLN A 127 37.44 -22.13 31.87
C GLN A 127 37.98 -23.58 31.76
N LEU A 128 38.72 -23.88 30.69
CA LEU A 128 39.43 -25.15 30.52
C LEU A 128 40.60 -25.29 31.51
N TYR A 129 41.34 -24.21 31.79
CA TYR A 129 42.41 -24.18 32.78
C TYR A 129 41.89 -24.50 34.19
N LEU A 130 40.80 -23.87 34.62
CA LEU A 130 40.18 -24.16 35.93
C LEU A 130 39.81 -25.64 36.09
N LEU A 131 39.24 -26.28 35.05
CA LEU A 131 38.95 -27.71 35.06
C LEU A 131 40.22 -28.58 35.11
N SER A 132 41.31 -28.15 34.47
CA SER A 132 42.60 -28.87 34.47
C SER A 132 43.36 -28.80 35.80
N CYS A 133 43.04 -27.83 36.65
CA CYS A 133 43.60 -27.71 37.99
C CYS A 133 42.97 -28.67 39.02
N LEU A 134 41.85 -29.33 38.72
CA LEU A 134 41.16 -30.26 39.63
C LEU A 134 41.71 -31.69 39.51
N LYS A 135 41.79 -32.43 40.63
CA LYS A 135 42.14 -33.87 40.66
C LYS A 135 41.06 -34.69 39.94
N SER A 136 39.82 -34.58 40.41
CA SER A 136 38.62 -35.22 39.86
C SER A 136 37.50 -34.19 39.62
N PRO A 137 37.40 -33.59 38.43
CA PRO A 137 36.36 -32.62 38.07
C PRO A 137 34.94 -33.14 38.26
N GLN A 138 34.69 -34.42 37.97
CA GLN A 138 33.40 -35.07 38.18
C GLN A 138 33.03 -35.08 39.67
N ARG A 139 33.95 -35.55 40.53
CA ARG A 139 33.76 -35.60 41.98
C ARG A 139 33.46 -34.22 42.55
N PHE A 140 34.30 -33.24 42.22
CA PHE A 140 34.20 -31.88 42.73
C PHE A 140 32.84 -31.20 42.43
N TYR A 141 32.22 -31.52 41.28
CA TYR A 141 30.89 -31.04 40.90
C TYR A 141 29.75 -32.04 41.16
N ASN A 142 29.97 -33.07 41.98
CA ASN A 142 29.00 -34.10 42.36
C ASN A 142 28.37 -34.83 41.14
N LEU A 143 29.11 -34.95 40.04
CA LEU A 143 28.72 -35.70 38.85
C LEU A 143 29.05 -37.18 39.00
N ALA A 144 28.30 -38.03 38.30
CA ALA A 144 28.62 -39.45 38.22
C ALA A 144 30.07 -39.67 37.71
N PRO A 145 30.83 -40.63 38.28
CA PRO A 145 32.13 -41.03 37.76
C PRO A 145 32.08 -41.31 36.26
N ASP A 146 33.18 -41.04 35.57
CA ASP A 146 33.33 -41.31 34.13
C ASP A 146 32.35 -40.55 33.20
N SER A 147 31.52 -39.63 33.71
CA SER A 147 30.61 -38.83 32.91
C SER A 147 31.32 -37.64 32.24
N PRO A 148 31.06 -37.36 30.94
CA PRO A 148 31.80 -36.35 30.19
C PRO A 148 31.35 -34.92 30.53
N ILE A 149 32.32 -34.01 30.57
CA ILE A 149 32.13 -32.58 30.86
C ILE A 149 32.40 -31.77 29.59
N GLY A 150 31.43 -31.00 29.12
CA GLY A 150 31.47 -30.30 27.85
C GLY A 150 31.72 -28.79 27.98
N ILE A 151 32.62 -28.27 27.13
CA ILE A 151 32.72 -26.83 26.80
C ILE A 151 32.25 -26.65 25.35
N ILE A 152 31.17 -25.90 25.14
CA ILE A 152 30.50 -25.81 23.83
C ILE A 152 30.76 -24.47 23.13
N ILE A 153 31.20 -24.52 21.88
CA ILE A 153 31.36 -23.35 21.01
C ILE A 153 30.23 -23.32 19.98
N ILE A 154 29.57 -22.19 19.81
CA ILE A 154 28.43 -22.02 18.88
C ILE A 154 28.67 -20.79 18.01
N SER A 155 28.57 -20.99 16.70
CA SER A 155 28.61 -19.95 15.67
C SER A 155 27.53 -20.23 14.63
N ILE A 156 27.13 -19.17 13.90
CA ILE A 156 25.97 -19.17 13.00
C ILE A 156 26.38 -19.51 11.57
N THR A 157 27.54 -19.03 11.12
CA THR A 157 27.99 -19.16 9.74
C THR A 157 28.32 -20.61 9.37
N GLU A 158 27.51 -21.16 8.46
CA GLU A 158 27.57 -22.56 8.06
C GLU A 158 28.90 -22.89 7.36
N ARG A 159 29.53 -24.01 7.76
CA ARG A 159 30.90 -24.45 7.43
C ARG A 159 32.06 -23.51 7.82
N GLN A 160 31.94 -22.18 7.67
CA GLN A 160 33.04 -21.25 7.90
C GLN A 160 33.28 -20.98 9.41
N GLY A 161 32.29 -20.42 10.12
CA GLY A 161 32.46 -19.96 11.51
C GLY A 161 32.71 -21.06 12.53
N LYS A 162 32.27 -22.30 12.25
CA LYS A 162 32.57 -23.49 13.06
C LYS A 162 34.07 -23.72 13.28
N LYS A 163 34.92 -23.28 12.35
CA LYS A 163 36.37 -23.44 12.46
C LYS A 163 37.03 -22.32 13.25
N ASN A 164 36.71 -21.06 12.98
CA ASN A 164 37.50 -19.91 13.46
C ASN A 164 37.80 -19.96 14.98
N ILE A 165 36.81 -19.82 15.86
CA ILE A 165 37.03 -19.81 17.32
C ILE A 165 37.63 -21.16 17.80
N PHE A 166 37.15 -22.29 17.27
CA PHE A 166 37.60 -23.62 17.67
C PHE A 166 39.08 -23.86 17.35
N ASP A 167 39.50 -23.58 16.11
CA ASP A 167 40.89 -23.71 15.66
C ASP A 167 41.78 -22.60 16.26
N THR A 168 41.27 -21.41 16.61
CA THR A 168 42.03 -20.41 17.37
C THR A 168 42.29 -20.87 18.81
N VAL A 169 41.27 -21.31 19.56
CA VAL A 169 41.45 -21.83 20.94
C VAL A 169 42.37 -23.04 20.95
N LYS A 170 42.19 -23.97 20.00
CA LYS A 170 43.12 -25.08 19.74
C LYS A 170 44.54 -24.57 19.47
N GLY A 171 44.69 -23.50 18.70
CA GLY A 171 45.96 -22.81 18.47
C GLY A 171 46.57 -22.21 19.74
N MET A 172 45.78 -21.59 20.61
CA MET A 172 46.21 -21.08 21.92
C MET A 172 46.70 -22.23 22.82
N ILE A 173 45.94 -23.34 22.90
CA ILE A 173 46.30 -24.54 23.67
C ILE A 173 47.64 -25.14 23.19
N ASN A 174 47.88 -25.18 21.88
CA ASN A 174 49.17 -25.63 21.31
C ASN A 174 50.34 -24.65 21.51
N ARG A 175 50.09 -23.41 21.96
CA ARG A 175 51.13 -22.40 22.26
C ARG A 175 51.37 -22.20 23.76
N CYS A 176 50.38 -22.49 24.60
CA CYS A 176 50.46 -22.38 26.05
C CYS A 176 51.28 -23.55 26.62
N GLN A 177 52.40 -23.25 27.29
CA GLN A 177 53.30 -24.27 27.79
C GLN A 177 52.62 -25.13 28.87
N TYR A 178 51.86 -24.50 29.77
CA TYR A 178 51.06 -25.19 30.79
C TYR A 178 50.21 -26.33 30.22
N PHE A 179 49.47 -26.11 29.11
CA PHE A 179 48.61 -27.14 28.53
C PHE A 179 49.42 -28.25 27.84
N CYS A 180 50.53 -27.90 27.18
CA CYS A 180 51.44 -28.87 26.57
C CYS A 180 52.04 -29.83 27.60
N ASP A 181 52.39 -29.33 28.79
CA ASP A 181 52.99 -30.11 29.88
C ASP A 181 51.96 -30.90 30.68
N ASN A 182 50.83 -30.27 31.06
CA ASN A 182 49.96 -30.76 32.14
C ASN A 182 48.59 -31.31 31.70
N PHE A 183 48.05 -30.86 30.56
CA PHE A 183 46.64 -31.10 30.22
C PHE A 183 46.36 -31.06 28.70
N MET A 184 47.10 -31.87 27.93
CA MET A 184 46.99 -31.85 26.47
C MET A 184 45.87 -32.77 25.93
N TYR A 185 45.19 -32.31 24.88
CA TYR A 185 44.13 -33.08 24.22
C TYR A 185 44.65 -34.26 23.38
N ASN A 186 43.80 -35.25 23.12
CA ASN A 186 44.09 -36.39 22.28
C ASN A 186 44.22 -36.00 20.79
N LYS A 187 45.46 -35.79 20.34
CA LYS A 187 45.82 -35.40 18.96
C LYS A 187 45.33 -36.37 17.87
N LYS A 188 44.87 -37.59 18.20
CA LYS A 188 44.27 -38.54 17.24
C LYS A 188 42.77 -38.31 16.96
N LYS A 189 42.06 -37.49 17.77
CA LYS A 189 40.61 -37.22 17.61
C LYS A 189 40.25 -35.74 17.32
N GLN A 190 41.27 -34.89 17.13
CA GLN A 190 41.19 -33.43 17.07
C GLN A 190 40.47 -32.78 15.86
N ALA A 191 39.67 -33.54 15.12
CA ALA A 191 39.00 -33.09 13.89
C ALA A 191 37.69 -32.36 14.19
N ASP A 192 36.82 -32.99 14.98
CA ASP A 192 35.48 -32.50 15.31
C ASP A 192 35.33 -32.09 16.79
N SER A 193 36.24 -32.52 17.67
CA SER A 193 36.31 -32.07 19.07
C SER A 193 37.72 -32.19 19.64
N LEU A 194 37.99 -31.55 20.78
CA LEU A 194 39.20 -31.72 21.59
C LEU A 194 38.85 -32.46 22.86
N ILE A 195 39.27 -33.74 22.96
CA ILE A 195 39.04 -34.59 24.14
C ILE A 195 40.30 -34.58 25.01
N PHE A 196 40.16 -34.18 26.26
CA PHE A 196 41.19 -34.02 27.28
C PHE A 196 41.16 -35.17 28.31
N PRO A 197 42.12 -35.23 29.27
CA PRO A 197 41.98 -36.05 30.47
C PRO A 197 40.66 -35.79 31.21
N ASN A 198 40.29 -36.73 32.09
CA ASN A 198 39.04 -36.69 32.86
C ASN A 198 37.77 -36.48 32.01
N LYS A 199 37.77 -36.95 30.74
CA LYS A 199 36.65 -36.86 29.78
C LYS A 199 36.07 -35.45 29.63
N ILE A 200 36.92 -34.44 29.75
CA ILE A 200 36.58 -33.06 29.39
C ILE A 200 36.67 -32.94 27.86
N GLU A 201 35.65 -32.35 27.24
CA GLU A 201 35.54 -32.22 25.78
C GLU A 201 35.17 -30.79 25.39
N LEU A 202 36.00 -30.16 24.55
CA LEU A 202 35.71 -28.87 23.93
C LEU A 202 35.30 -29.11 22.48
N PHE A 203 34.11 -28.66 22.06
CA PHE A 203 33.55 -28.99 20.74
C PHE A 203 32.69 -27.87 20.12
N PRO A 204 32.65 -27.74 18.78
CA PRO A 204 31.81 -26.80 18.06
C PRO A 204 30.44 -27.42 17.71
N ALA A 205 29.35 -26.69 17.95
CA ALA A 205 27.99 -27.08 17.63
C ALA A 205 27.30 -26.08 16.69
N SER A 206 26.42 -26.57 15.80
CA SER A 206 25.53 -25.73 15.00
C SER A 206 24.16 -25.57 15.66
N SER A 207 23.52 -24.43 15.40
CA SER A 207 22.14 -24.11 15.80
C SER A 207 21.15 -25.26 15.58
N SER A 208 21.29 -26.01 14.47
CA SER A 208 20.47 -27.15 14.09
C SER A 208 20.66 -28.45 14.89
N HIS A 209 21.78 -28.62 15.60
CA HIS A 209 22.17 -29.89 16.24
C HIS A 209 22.00 -29.91 17.77
N SER A 210 21.65 -28.78 18.37
CA SER A 210 21.55 -28.58 19.82
C SER A 210 20.54 -29.47 20.56
N ALA A 211 19.63 -30.14 19.84
CA ALA A 211 18.60 -31.00 20.44
C ALA A 211 19.14 -32.27 21.11
N ASN A 212 20.20 -32.90 20.55
CA ASN A 212 20.54 -34.29 20.86
C ASN A 212 21.76 -34.49 21.79
N ILE A 213 22.38 -33.42 22.30
CA ILE A 213 23.64 -33.52 23.05
C ILE A 213 23.36 -33.95 24.50
N GLY A 214 23.88 -35.10 24.93
CA GLY A 214 23.67 -35.67 26.28
C GLY A 214 24.75 -35.32 27.33
N LEU A 215 25.60 -34.34 27.07
CA LEU A 215 26.80 -34.01 27.86
C LEU A 215 26.51 -33.05 29.03
N ASN A 216 27.32 -33.13 30.09
CA ASN A 216 27.29 -32.16 31.20
C ASN A 216 27.98 -30.86 30.76
N LEU A 217 27.24 -29.85 30.30
CA LEU A 217 27.82 -28.57 29.88
C LEU A 217 28.29 -27.75 31.09
N PHE A 218 29.59 -27.44 31.15
CA PHE A 218 30.20 -26.61 32.19
C PHE A 218 30.26 -25.12 31.80
N SER A 219 30.63 -24.83 30.55
CA SER A 219 30.81 -23.47 30.01
C SER A 219 30.54 -23.48 28.51
N GLY A 220 30.42 -22.30 27.89
CA GLY A 220 30.32 -22.19 26.45
C GLY A 220 30.49 -20.77 25.93
N GLY A 221 30.73 -20.65 24.63
CA GLY A 221 30.77 -19.40 23.89
C GLY A 221 29.79 -19.44 22.73
N MET A 222 28.90 -18.44 22.66
CA MET A 222 28.04 -18.20 21.50
C MET A 222 28.49 -16.89 20.86
N ASP A 223 28.91 -16.91 19.59
CA ASP A 223 29.23 -15.69 18.84
C ASP A 223 28.11 -15.36 17.82
N GLU A 224 28.10 -14.12 17.33
CA GLU A 224 27.12 -13.55 16.40
C GLU A 224 25.64 -13.59 16.89
N VAL A 225 25.38 -13.67 18.20
CA VAL A 225 24.06 -14.09 18.76
C VAL A 225 22.82 -13.32 18.25
N ASN A 226 22.92 -12.05 17.81
CA ASN A 226 21.78 -11.33 17.23
C ASN A 226 21.44 -11.76 15.78
N PHE A 227 22.36 -12.39 15.06
CA PHE A 227 22.19 -12.83 13.67
C PHE A 227 21.46 -14.19 13.52
N PHE A 228 20.97 -14.79 14.62
CA PHE A 228 20.14 -16.00 14.56
C PHE A 228 18.80 -15.73 13.86
N ARG A 229 18.42 -16.60 12.90
CA ARG A 229 17.15 -16.46 12.16
C ARG A 229 15.93 -16.48 13.10
N LYS A 230 15.24 -15.33 13.21
CA LYS A 230 13.87 -15.21 13.73
C LYS A 230 12.89 -15.64 12.63
N ILE A 231 12.23 -16.79 12.78
CA ILE A 231 11.34 -17.38 11.76
C ILE A 231 9.89 -17.03 12.08
N LYS A 232 9.23 -16.25 11.22
CA LYS A 232 7.78 -16.00 11.28
C LYS A 232 7.00 -17.24 10.76
N ASN A 233 5.80 -17.46 11.29
CA ASN A 233 4.86 -18.55 10.94
C ASN A 233 5.42 -19.98 11.11
N SER A 234 6.23 -20.21 12.15
CA SER A 234 6.72 -21.55 12.49
C SER A 234 5.70 -22.36 13.30
N LYS A 235 5.41 -23.61 12.89
CA LYS A 235 4.60 -24.59 13.67
C LYS A 235 5.21 -24.98 15.03
N LYS A 236 6.37 -24.43 15.41
CA LYS A 236 7.07 -24.67 16.68
C LYS A 236 7.06 -23.48 17.66
N SER A 237 6.19 -22.48 17.46
CA SER A 237 6.06 -21.35 18.39
C SER A 237 5.32 -21.76 19.68
N GLU A 238 6.01 -21.74 20.82
CA GLU A 238 5.40 -21.98 22.16
C GLU A 238 4.37 -20.90 22.55
N SER A 239 4.50 -19.69 21.99
CA SER A 239 3.56 -18.58 22.16
C SER A 239 2.86 -18.27 20.83
N GLY A 240 1.54 -18.01 20.89
CA GLY A 240 0.63 -17.97 19.74
C GLY A 240 0.86 -16.87 18.69
N ASN A 241 1.91 -16.05 18.83
CA ASN A 241 2.25 -14.97 17.90
C ASN A 241 3.09 -15.45 16.69
N GLY A 242 3.35 -16.76 16.56
CA GLY A 242 3.94 -17.38 15.36
C GLY A 242 5.42 -17.11 15.10
N VAL A 243 6.10 -16.30 15.91
CA VAL A 243 7.54 -16.00 15.78
C VAL A 243 8.37 -17.00 16.58
N PHE A 244 9.27 -17.72 15.91
CA PHE A 244 10.25 -18.61 16.52
C PHE A 244 11.62 -17.93 16.56
N ASP A 245 12.09 -17.61 17.77
CA ASP A 245 13.42 -17.04 18.01
C ASP A 245 14.44 -18.16 18.30
N ALA A 246 15.34 -18.40 17.36
CA ALA A 246 16.33 -19.46 17.46
C ALA A 246 17.43 -19.18 18.51
N ALA A 247 17.84 -17.92 18.70
CA ALA A 247 18.83 -17.56 19.72
C ALA A 247 18.25 -17.77 21.12
N ARG A 248 17.06 -17.23 21.37
CA ARG A 248 16.38 -17.29 22.68
C ARG A 248 16.06 -18.73 23.08
N THR A 249 15.65 -19.58 22.14
CA THR A 249 15.44 -21.02 22.38
C THR A 249 16.77 -21.74 22.67
N LEU A 250 17.83 -21.46 21.91
CA LEU A 250 19.13 -22.10 22.11
C LEU A 250 19.78 -21.69 23.43
N TYR A 251 19.84 -20.39 23.72
CA TYR A 251 20.29 -19.84 25.00
C TYR A 251 19.53 -20.49 26.18
N ARG A 252 18.19 -20.54 26.14
CA ARG A 252 17.38 -21.21 27.17
C ARG A 252 17.72 -22.69 27.34
N SER A 253 18.01 -23.41 26.25
CA SER A 253 18.41 -24.82 26.30
C SER A 253 19.76 -25.00 26.99
N LEU A 254 20.74 -24.14 26.70
CA LEU A 254 22.08 -24.17 27.28
C LEU A 254 22.07 -23.75 28.75
N ARG A 255 21.43 -22.63 29.06
CA ARG A 255 21.29 -22.07 30.41
C ARG A 255 20.66 -23.09 31.37
N ARG A 256 19.54 -23.71 30.97
CA ARG A 256 18.90 -24.82 31.73
C ARG A 256 19.84 -26.01 31.99
N ARG A 257 20.81 -26.30 31.12
CA ARG A 257 21.77 -27.41 31.28
C ARG A 257 22.92 -27.06 32.23
N LEU A 258 23.43 -25.82 32.13
CA LEU A 258 24.42 -25.25 33.07
C LEU A 258 23.84 -25.24 34.50
N ASP A 259 22.65 -24.65 34.65
CA ASP A 259 21.99 -24.48 35.95
C ASP A 259 21.63 -25.82 36.61
N SER A 260 21.24 -26.85 35.84
CA SER A 260 20.72 -28.12 36.38
C SER A 260 21.77 -29.18 36.74
N ARG A 261 23.04 -29.00 36.37
CA ARG A 261 24.11 -30.01 36.57
C ARG A 261 25.26 -29.55 37.47
N PHE A 262 25.52 -28.25 37.59
CA PHE A 262 26.74 -27.73 38.24
C PHE A 262 26.51 -26.75 39.42
N MET A 263 25.27 -26.51 39.84
CA MET A 263 25.02 -25.61 40.99
C MET A 263 25.52 -26.21 42.32
N LYS A 264 26.46 -25.51 42.97
CA LYS A 264 26.96 -25.83 44.32
C LYS A 264 26.94 -24.53 45.16
N HIS A 265 26.33 -24.56 46.34
CA HIS A 265 26.10 -23.40 47.23
C HIS A 265 25.55 -22.11 46.55
N GLY A 266 24.78 -22.25 45.47
CA GLY A 266 24.17 -21.12 44.77
C GLY A 266 25.09 -20.34 43.82
N LYS A 267 26.33 -20.79 43.60
CA LYS A 267 27.15 -20.37 42.44
C LYS A 267 27.04 -21.45 41.34
N THR A 268 26.80 -21.03 40.09
CA THR A 268 27.17 -21.85 38.91
C THR A 268 28.65 -21.55 38.59
N PRO A 269 29.53 -22.56 38.51
CA PRO A 269 30.98 -22.34 38.48
C PRO A 269 31.52 -21.89 37.12
N GLY A 270 30.87 -22.28 36.02
CA GLY A 270 31.31 -21.93 34.67
C GLY A 270 30.58 -20.73 34.10
N ILE A 271 31.30 -19.93 33.30
CA ILE A 271 30.78 -18.71 32.66
C ILE A 271 30.34 -19.00 31.23
N LEU A 272 29.20 -18.43 30.82
CA LEU A 272 28.68 -18.42 29.46
C LEU A 272 29.01 -17.09 28.76
N TYR A 273 29.68 -17.12 27.60
CA TYR A 273 30.02 -15.91 26.84
C TYR A 273 29.07 -15.74 25.66
N LEU A 274 28.52 -14.53 25.50
CA LEU A 274 27.57 -14.15 24.45
C LEU A 274 28.13 -12.98 23.63
N GLY A 275 28.79 -13.29 22.52
CA GLY A 275 29.27 -12.31 21.55
C GLY A 275 28.19 -11.92 20.55
N SER A 276 27.91 -10.63 20.41
CA SER A 276 27.25 -10.10 19.22
C SER A 276 27.45 -8.59 19.12
N SER A 277 27.81 -8.10 17.94
CA SER A 277 27.64 -6.66 17.67
C SER A 277 26.19 -6.25 17.91
N ARG A 278 25.97 -5.01 18.35
CA ARG A 278 24.62 -4.42 18.28
C ARG A 278 24.27 -4.28 16.80
N VAL A 279 23.15 -4.85 16.38
CA VAL A 279 22.52 -4.45 15.13
C VAL A 279 21.46 -3.41 15.48
N TYR A 280 20.59 -3.73 16.45
CA TYR A 280 19.36 -2.99 16.74
C TYR A 280 19.11 -2.72 18.24
N PRO A 281 18.33 -1.66 18.59
CA PRO A 281 17.90 -1.39 19.97
C PRO A 281 17.14 -2.54 20.62
N ASN A 282 16.32 -3.29 19.85
CA ASN A 282 15.44 -4.36 20.35
C ASN A 282 15.96 -5.77 20.00
N ASP A 283 17.28 -5.92 19.88
CA ASP A 283 17.95 -7.20 19.64
C ASP A 283 17.95 -8.12 20.89
N PHE A 284 18.26 -9.41 20.70
CA PHE A 284 18.31 -10.38 21.80
C PHE A 284 19.28 -9.93 22.92
N THR A 285 20.50 -9.49 22.57
CA THR A 285 21.45 -9.00 23.59
C THR A 285 20.91 -7.78 24.32
N SER A 286 20.29 -6.83 23.62
CA SER A 286 19.73 -5.61 24.21
C SER A 286 18.54 -5.93 25.13
N GLU A 287 17.61 -6.78 24.67
CA GLU A 287 16.49 -7.29 25.47
C GLU A 287 16.96 -8.02 26.74
N HIS A 288 18.13 -8.66 26.70
CA HIS A 288 18.64 -9.51 27.77
C HIS A 288 19.49 -8.71 28.77
N ILE A 289 20.26 -7.72 28.31
CA ILE A 289 20.94 -6.71 29.16
C ILE A 289 19.92 -6.04 30.08
N THR A 290 18.86 -5.44 29.53
CA THR A 290 17.84 -4.73 30.35
C THR A 290 17.16 -5.64 31.37
N LYS A 291 16.87 -6.90 31.01
CA LYS A 291 16.30 -7.87 31.97
C LYS A 291 17.28 -8.27 33.05
N SER A 292 18.58 -8.32 32.75
CA SER A 292 19.60 -8.55 33.77
C SER A 292 19.76 -7.35 34.70
N GLU A 293 19.75 -6.13 34.16
CA GLU A 293 19.80 -4.89 34.96
C GLU A 293 18.60 -4.79 35.91
N GLU A 294 17.40 -5.15 35.45
CA GLU A 294 16.22 -5.29 36.29
C GLU A 294 16.39 -6.34 37.42
N ILE A 295 17.05 -7.47 37.15
CA ILE A 295 17.28 -8.53 38.13
C ILE A 295 18.36 -8.12 39.14
N GLU A 296 19.43 -7.45 38.69
CA GLU A 296 20.47 -6.89 39.53
C GLU A 296 19.88 -5.85 40.50
N GLN A 297 19.05 -4.93 40.01
CA GLN A 297 18.31 -3.97 40.84
C GLN A 297 17.38 -4.62 41.87
N LYS A 298 16.71 -5.73 41.51
CA LYS A 298 15.76 -6.44 42.40
C LYS A 298 16.43 -7.37 43.42
N THR A 299 17.67 -7.80 43.18
CA THR A 299 18.36 -8.83 43.99
C THR A 299 19.66 -8.39 44.64
N GLY A 300 20.22 -7.25 44.23
CA GLY A 300 21.54 -6.78 44.65
C GLY A 300 22.71 -7.63 44.17
N LYS A 301 22.49 -8.60 43.25
CA LYS A 301 23.51 -9.54 42.78
C LYS A 301 23.72 -9.39 41.28
N LYS A 302 24.92 -8.96 40.89
CA LYS A 302 25.36 -8.89 39.49
C LYS A 302 25.82 -10.27 39.02
N THR A 303 24.96 -10.98 38.28
CA THR A 303 25.28 -12.30 37.70
C THR A 303 25.68 -12.24 36.22
N VAL A 304 25.46 -11.11 35.55
CA VAL A 304 25.84 -10.88 34.15
C VAL A 304 26.78 -9.67 34.08
N TYR A 305 27.86 -9.80 33.32
CA TYR A 305 28.76 -8.70 32.98
C TYR A 305 28.50 -8.25 31.54
N VAL A 306 28.58 -6.94 31.28
CA VAL A 306 28.29 -6.36 29.95
C VAL A 306 29.47 -5.50 29.51
N MET A 307 30.11 -5.88 28.42
CA MET A 307 31.20 -5.15 27.79
C MET A 307 30.65 -4.52 26.50
N ASP A 308 30.47 -3.20 26.51
CA ASP A 308 29.86 -2.43 25.43
C ASP A 308 30.82 -1.36 24.92
N TYR A 309 31.58 -1.71 23.89
CA TYR A 309 32.72 -0.90 23.43
C TYR A 309 32.69 -0.57 21.95
N ASN A 310 33.51 0.41 21.59
CA ASN A 310 33.92 0.70 20.23
C ASN A 310 35.46 0.71 20.11
N GLN A 311 35.96 0.76 18.87
CA GLN A 311 37.39 0.60 18.56
C GLN A 311 38.28 1.61 19.31
N TRP A 312 37.87 2.89 19.34
CA TRP A 312 38.64 3.95 19.99
C TRP A 312 38.45 4.02 21.50
N THR A 313 37.50 3.27 22.09
CA THR A 313 37.38 3.12 23.55
C THR A 313 38.40 2.12 24.09
N VAL A 314 38.63 0.99 23.41
CA VAL A 314 39.61 -0.03 23.86
C VAL A 314 41.06 0.33 23.53
N ASN A 315 41.30 1.09 22.46
CA ASN A 315 42.64 1.41 21.97
C ASN A 315 42.75 2.88 21.54
N ARG A 316 42.50 3.83 22.45
CA ARG A 316 42.46 5.25 22.06
C ARG A 316 43.80 5.79 21.53
N SER A 317 44.91 5.20 21.97
CA SER A 317 46.28 5.53 21.54
C SER A 317 46.55 5.34 20.05
N ALA A 318 45.72 4.57 19.33
CA ALA A 318 45.90 4.29 17.91
C ALA A 318 45.14 5.24 16.97
N TYR A 319 44.42 6.24 17.51
CA TYR A 319 43.56 7.15 16.76
C TYR A 319 43.87 8.62 17.08
N SER A 320 43.42 9.53 16.21
CA SER A 320 43.58 10.96 16.38
C SER A 320 42.99 11.49 17.69
N LYS A 321 43.57 12.60 18.17
CA LYS A 321 43.04 13.40 19.28
C LYS A 321 41.95 14.38 18.82
N GLU A 322 41.89 14.67 17.53
CA GLU A 322 40.84 15.51 16.95
C GLU A 322 39.60 14.66 16.68
N GLU A 323 38.42 15.24 16.94
CA GLU A 323 37.13 14.56 16.87
C GLU A 323 36.10 15.41 16.13
N PHE A 324 35.22 14.74 15.39
CA PHE A 324 33.98 15.32 14.86
C PHE A 324 32.78 14.82 15.65
N GLN A 325 31.69 15.59 15.62
CA GLN A 325 30.45 15.25 16.33
C GLN A 325 29.41 14.67 15.38
N VAL A 326 28.77 13.59 15.82
CA VAL A 326 27.71 12.89 15.09
C VAL A 326 26.47 12.83 15.97
N GLU A 327 25.38 13.38 15.47
CA GLU A 327 24.04 13.18 16.03
C GLU A 327 23.47 11.85 15.50
N ILE A 328 23.19 10.94 16.42
CA ILE A 328 22.52 9.66 16.13
C ILE A 328 21.04 9.91 15.94
N GLY A 329 20.50 9.39 14.84
CA GLY A 329 19.09 9.47 14.48
C GLY A 329 18.15 8.70 15.41
N ASP A 330 16.86 9.02 15.31
CA ASP A 330 15.78 8.38 16.03
C ASP A 330 14.65 7.94 15.07
N LEU A 331 13.51 7.52 15.61
CA LEU A 331 12.35 7.09 14.83
C LEU A 331 11.74 8.19 13.93
N ASN A 332 12.20 9.44 13.95
CA ASN A 332 11.72 10.49 13.05
C ASN A 332 12.85 11.24 12.32
N ARG A 333 14.12 10.95 12.63
CA ARG A 333 15.29 11.75 12.19
C ARG A 333 16.45 10.85 11.80
N ARG A 334 17.04 11.06 10.61
CA ARG A 334 18.30 10.39 10.19
C ARG A 334 19.47 10.90 11.03
N SER A 335 20.50 10.06 11.19
CA SER A 335 21.78 10.49 11.77
C SER A 335 22.47 11.55 10.89
N ARG A 336 23.28 12.43 11.49
CA ARG A 336 24.07 13.45 10.75
C ARG A 336 25.37 13.86 11.46
N ILE A 337 26.38 14.23 10.69
CA ILE A 337 27.54 14.97 11.20
C ILE A 337 27.08 16.40 11.55
N LEU A 338 27.53 16.94 12.69
CA LEU A 338 27.15 18.28 13.15
C LEU A 338 28.20 19.32 12.76
N THR A 339 27.75 20.45 12.22
CA THR A 339 28.59 21.64 11.99
C THR A 339 28.62 22.54 13.22
N LYS A 340 29.54 23.54 13.23
CA LYS A 340 29.64 24.56 14.31
C LYS A 340 28.40 25.43 14.49
N HIS A 341 27.40 25.34 13.59
CA HIS A 341 26.15 26.10 13.63
C HIS A 341 24.93 25.24 13.93
N ASP A 342 25.07 23.91 13.95
CA ASP A 342 23.99 23.01 14.27
C ASP A 342 23.67 23.00 15.76
N LYS A 343 22.37 22.91 16.07
CA LYS A 343 21.91 22.57 17.41
C LYS A 343 21.50 21.09 17.44
N PRO A 344 22.16 20.25 18.26
CA PRO A 344 21.71 18.89 18.47
C PRO A 344 20.41 18.87 19.29
N VAL A 345 19.58 17.86 19.00
CA VAL A 345 18.25 17.61 19.59
C VAL A 345 18.03 16.08 19.81
N GLY A 346 18.96 15.24 19.36
CA GLY A 346 19.09 13.82 19.66
C GLY A 346 20.36 13.50 20.45
N LYS A 347 20.81 12.23 20.42
CA LYS A 347 22.03 11.80 21.11
C LYS A 347 23.25 12.12 20.26
N VAL A 348 24.21 12.85 20.81
CA VAL A 348 25.50 13.15 20.15
C VAL A 348 26.58 12.17 20.62
N ILE A 349 27.47 11.80 19.70
CA ILE A 349 28.73 11.09 19.98
C ILE A 349 29.89 11.86 19.36
N ASN A 350 31.07 11.77 19.97
CA ASN A 350 32.31 12.21 19.35
C ASN A 350 33.00 11.00 18.69
N VAL A 351 33.60 11.23 17.52
CA VAL A 351 34.28 10.21 16.72
C VAL A 351 35.65 10.74 16.29
N PRO A 352 36.75 9.97 16.41
CA PRO A 352 38.07 10.38 15.94
C PRO A 352 38.08 10.70 14.44
N MET A 353 38.81 11.75 14.03
CA MET A 353 38.89 12.18 12.62
C MET A 353 39.34 11.09 11.63
N ASP A 354 40.03 10.04 12.09
CA ASP A 354 40.44 8.85 11.33
C ASP A 354 39.27 8.09 10.68
N PHE A 355 38.04 8.38 11.10
CA PHE A 355 36.81 7.78 10.58
C PHE A 355 35.93 8.77 9.80
N TYR A 356 36.34 10.04 9.61
CA TYR A 356 35.49 11.08 8.99
C TYR A 356 34.92 10.64 7.64
N ASP A 357 35.79 10.28 6.70
CA ASP A 357 35.44 9.83 5.34
C ASP A 357 34.43 8.67 5.33
N LYS A 358 34.47 7.80 6.35
CA LYS A 358 33.56 6.64 6.47
C LYS A 358 32.18 7.07 6.98
N PHE A 359 32.14 7.99 7.94
CA PHE A 359 30.87 8.57 8.41
C PHE A 359 30.26 9.55 7.40
N GLU A 360 31.07 10.18 6.54
CA GLU A 360 30.56 10.98 5.41
C GLU A 360 29.99 10.08 4.30
N ALA A 361 30.69 9.00 3.94
CA ALA A 361 30.24 8.06 2.91
C ALA A 361 29.03 7.20 3.33
N ASP A 362 29.01 6.68 4.55
CA ASP A 362 27.90 5.89 5.10
C ASP A 362 27.80 6.05 6.62
N ILE A 363 27.05 7.08 7.04
CA ILE A 363 26.93 7.44 8.44
C ILE A 363 26.24 6.37 9.29
N GLU A 364 25.19 5.73 8.78
CA GLU A 364 24.36 4.82 9.58
C GLU A 364 25.09 3.49 9.78
N ASN A 365 25.68 2.89 8.72
CA ASN A 365 26.51 1.69 8.90
C ASN A 365 27.76 2.00 9.75
N SER A 366 28.34 3.20 9.64
CA SER A 366 29.47 3.60 10.50
C SER A 366 29.08 3.75 11.98
N ILE A 367 27.88 4.24 12.29
CA ILE A 367 27.33 4.30 13.67
C ILE A 367 27.16 2.89 14.25
N ARG A 368 26.70 1.92 13.46
CA ARG A 368 26.60 0.51 13.90
C ARG A 368 27.96 -0.13 14.08
N ASP A 369 28.75 -0.18 13.00
CA ASP A 369 29.90 -1.07 12.90
C ASP A 369 31.15 -0.46 13.54
N ILE A 370 31.31 0.87 13.49
CA ILE A 370 32.46 1.56 14.05
C ILE A 370 32.15 2.15 15.44
N ALA A 371 31.01 2.83 15.62
CA ALA A 371 30.66 3.44 16.92
C ALA A 371 29.92 2.50 17.91
N GLY A 372 29.31 1.41 17.44
CA GLY A 372 28.69 0.38 18.30
C GLY A 372 27.26 0.66 18.77
N TYR A 373 26.59 1.67 18.20
CA TYR A 373 25.20 1.98 18.53
C TYR A 373 24.26 1.25 17.57
N GLY A 374 23.25 0.57 18.13
CA GLY A 374 22.22 -0.05 17.30
C GLY A 374 21.40 1.03 16.61
N ILE A 375 21.50 1.11 15.28
CA ILE A 375 20.59 1.93 14.46
C ILE A 375 19.17 1.42 14.74
N HIS A 376 18.17 2.29 14.80
CA HIS A 376 16.79 1.83 14.69
C HIS A 376 16.68 0.94 13.45
N ALA A 377 16.29 -0.32 13.68
CA ALA A 377 16.33 -1.37 12.67
C ALA A 377 15.68 -0.99 11.35
N ILE A 378 14.65 -0.18 11.55
CA ILE A 378 13.52 0.15 10.74
C ILE A 378 13.30 1.62 11.16
N GLN A 379 13.76 2.56 10.32
CA GLN A 379 13.48 4.00 10.47
C GLN A 379 12.38 4.36 9.47
N PRO A 380 11.37 5.18 9.80
CA PRO A 380 10.44 5.72 8.81
C PRO A 380 11.18 6.39 7.64
N PHE A 381 10.93 5.88 6.43
CA PHE A 381 11.60 6.32 5.23
C PHE A 381 11.22 7.77 4.87
N ILE A 382 10.03 8.22 5.26
CA ILE A 382 9.55 9.60 5.07
C ILE A 382 9.33 10.23 6.45
N GLY A 383 10.35 10.93 6.95
CA GLY A 383 10.31 11.57 8.28
C GLY A 383 9.49 12.87 8.37
N ASN A 384 9.11 13.47 7.23
CA ASN A 384 8.19 14.61 7.20
C ASN A 384 6.89 14.19 6.49
N LYS A 385 5.86 13.91 7.29
CA LYS A 385 4.56 13.44 6.80
C LYS A 385 3.76 14.52 6.07
N ASP A 386 3.98 15.80 6.38
CA ASP A 386 3.36 16.91 5.63
C ASP A 386 3.74 16.88 4.15
N LYS A 387 4.95 16.43 3.81
CA LYS A 387 5.38 16.25 2.41
C LYS A 387 4.62 15.15 1.67
N ILE A 388 4.06 14.17 2.37
CA ILE A 388 3.15 13.17 1.77
C ILE A 388 1.81 13.85 1.47
N VAL A 389 1.19 14.52 2.45
CA VAL A 389 -0.11 15.18 2.27
C VAL A 389 -0.03 16.24 1.15
N ASN A 390 1.02 17.06 1.13
CA ASN A 390 1.26 18.06 0.09
C ASN A 390 1.65 17.49 -1.29
N MET A 391 1.83 16.17 -1.45
CA MET A 391 2.01 15.56 -2.76
C MET A 391 0.67 15.24 -3.44
N PHE A 392 -0.42 15.12 -2.68
CA PHE A 392 -1.74 14.82 -3.24
C PHE A 392 -2.42 16.09 -3.73
N ASP A 393 -3.09 15.97 -4.88
CA ASP A 393 -3.74 17.10 -5.55
C ASP A 393 -5.12 16.71 -6.05
N ASP A 394 -6.15 17.13 -5.31
CA ASP A 394 -7.57 16.91 -5.61
C ASP A 394 -8.06 17.61 -6.88
N THR A 395 -7.25 18.50 -7.49
CA THR A 395 -7.56 19.10 -8.79
C THR A 395 -7.22 18.20 -9.97
N LEU A 396 -6.47 17.12 -9.74
CA LEU A 396 -6.15 16.15 -10.78
C LEU A 396 -7.38 15.29 -11.13
N PRO A 397 -7.62 15.02 -12.42
CA PRO A 397 -8.73 14.20 -12.88
C PRO A 397 -8.56 12.73 -12.50
N ARG A 398 -9.57 11.95 -12.88
CA ARG A 398 -9.74 10.52 -12.57
C ARG A 398 -9.98 9.70 -13.90
N VAL A 399 -9.11 8.71 -14.24
CA VAL A 399 -9.07 7.72 -15.38
C VAL A 399 -9.31 6.17 -15.19
N PHE A 400 -8.75 5.38 -14.26
CA PHE A 400 -9.14 3.97 -13.97
C PHE A 400 -10.33 3.95 -13.02
N SER A 401 -11.46 3.37 -13.42
CA SER A 401 -12.77 3.44 -12.81
C SER A 401 -12.87 3.19 -11.30
N VAL A 402 -11.99 2.35 -10.78
CA VAL A 402 -11.91 1.93 -9.37
C VAL A 402 -10.53 2.19 -8.80
N ASP A 403 -10.44 2.43 -7.50
CA ASP A 403 -9.15 2.52 -6.79
C ASP A 403 -8.55 1.10 -6.58
N VAL A 404 -9.35 0.04 -6.74
CA VAL A 404 -8.89 -1.37 -6.67
C VAL A 404 -9.63 -2.26 -7.69
N ALA A 405 -8.91 -3.13 -8.40
CA ALA A 405 -9.45 -4.06 -9.39
C ALA A 405 -8.92 -5.49 -9.22
N THR A 406 -9.59 -6.46 -9.86
CA THR A 406 -9.07 -7.83 -10.07
C THR A 406 -9.20 -8.17 -11.55
N LEU A 407 -8.07 -8.48 -12.20
CA LEU A 407 -8.05 -8.75 -13.63
C LEU A 407 -8.42 -10.21 -13.89
N SER A 408 -9.71 -10.48 -14.12
CA SER A 408 -10.25 -11.82 -14.43
C SER A 408 -10.84 -11.88 -15.85
N PRO A 409 -11.00 -13.07 -16.46
CA PRO A 409 -11.86 -13.26 -17.62
C PRO A 409 -13.27 -13.69 -17.21
N LYS A 410 -13.52 -13.92 -15.92
CA LYS A 410 -14.85 -14.26 -15.40
C LYS A 410 -15.74 -13.01 -15.32
N PRO A 411 -17.06 -13.11 -15.54
CA PRO A 411 -17.94 -11.94 -15.66
C PRO A 411 -18.05 -11.07 -14.40
N GLU A 412 -17.85 -11.65 -13.21
CA GLU A 412 -18.05 -10.97 -11.92
C GLU A 412 -16.94 -9.96 -11.53
N PHE A 413 -15.90 -9.80 -12.36
CA PHE A 413 -14.84 -8.81 -12.17
C PHE A 413 -14.78 -7.83 -13.35
N VAL A 414 -14.37 -6.58 -13.06
CA VAL A 414 -14.25 -5.52 -14.09
C VAL A 414 -13.19 -5.91 -15.11
N SER A 415 -13.62 -6.09 -16.36
CA SER A 415 -12.74 -6.48 -17.46
C SER A 415 -11.65 -5.43 -17.70
N VAL A 416 -10.45 -5.88 -18.08
CA VAL A 416 -9.26 -5.08 -18.40
C VAL A 416 -9.57 -3.91 -19.36
N GLU A 417 -10.40 -4.18 -20.35
CA GLU A 417 -10.89 -3.22 -21.34
C GLU A 417 -11.71 -2.07 -20.74
N TYR A 418 -12.05 -2.09 -19.45
CA TYR A 418 -12.99 -1.15 -18.79
C TYR A 418 -12.61 -0.77 -17.37
N LEU A 419 -11.30 -0.80 -17.15
CA LEU A 419 -10.75 0.01 -16.10
C LEU A 419 -10.61 1.46 -16.60
N MET A 420 -10.17 1.77 -17.82
CA MET A 420 -9.76 3.14 -18.18
C MET A 420 -10.80 4.09 -18.81
N ASN A 421 -10.59 5.38 -18.56
CA ASN A 421 -11.21 6.52 -19.23
C ASN A 421 -10.32 7.02 -20.38
N LYS A 422 -10.70 8.09 -21.08
CA LYS A 422 -9.83 8.74 -22.08
C LYS A 422 -8.88 9.78 -21.46
N PRO A 423 -7.70 10.04 -22.05
CA PRO A 423 -6.71 10.92 -21.45
C PRO A 423 -7.15 12.38 -21.54
N VAL A 424 -7.14 13.11 -20.42
CA VAL A 424 -7.54 14.53 -20.37
C VAL A 424 -6.60 15.42 -21.20
N ASP A 425 -5.31 15.07 -21.28
CA ASP A 425 -4.38 15.60 -22.29
C ASP A 425 -3.86 14.45 -23.18
N PRO A 426 -4.45 14.22 -24.37
CA PRO A 426 -3.96 13.22 -25.33
C PRO A 426 -2.61 13.59 -25.97
N GLY A 427 -2.19 14.85 -25.88
CA GLY A 427 -0.93 15.35 -26.43
C GLY A 427 0.28 14.75 -25.71
N LYS A 428 0.22 14.70 -24.38
CA LYS A 428 1.33 14.34 -23.49
C LYS A 428 1.77 12.88 -23.54
N SER A 429 3.07 12.68 -23.66
CA SER A 429 3.75 11.38 -23.48
C SER A 429 3.57 10.89 -22.05
N ARG A 430 3.39 9.58 -21.89
CA ARG A 430 3.11 8.92 -20.61
C ARG A 430 4.08 7.80 -20.30
N TYR A 431 4.20 7.53 -19.01
CA TYR A 431 4.94 6.44 -18.40
C TYR A 431 3.95 5.55 -17.68
N ILE A 432 4.28 4.28 -17.52
CA ILE A 432 3.60 3.38 -16.59
C ILE A 432 4.65 2.59 -15.81
N ALA A 433 4.35 2.27 -14.56
CA ALA A 433 5.21 1.50 -13.68
C ALA A 433 4.32 0.57 -12.86
N GLN A 434 4.85 -0.58 -12.46
CA GLN A 434 4.05 -1.62 -11.84
C GLN A 434 4.86 -2.55 -10.95
N ASP A 435 4.30 -2.81 -9.75
CA ASP A 435 4.61 -3.94 -8.88
C ASP A 435 3.66 -5.13 -9.17
N ILE A 436 4.14 -6.35 -8.90
CA ILE A 436 3.42 -7.61 -9.04
C ILE A 436 3.42 -8.35 -7.67
N GLY A 437 2.93 -7.64 -6.64
CA GLY A 437 2.66 -8.17 -5.30
C GLY A 437 1.48 -9.16 -5.24
N LEU A 438 1.44 -10.02 -4.22
CA LEU A 438 0.48 -11.13 -4.11
C LEU A 438 -0.20 -11.24 -2.72
N ARG A 439 -1.41 -10.65 -2.54
CA ARG A 439 -2.63 -11.20 -1.85
C ARG A 439 -3.65 -10.13 -1.34
N LYS A 440 -4.97 -10.41 -1.55
CA LYS A 440 -6.18 -9.85 -0.86
C LYS A 440 -6.52 -8.35 -1.06
N ASP A 441 -7.67 -7.75 -0.66
CA ASP A 441 -9.15 -8.05 -0.56
C ASP A 441 -9.85 -6.67 -0.35
N SER A 442 -11.00 -6.19 -0.87
CA SER A 442 -11.94 -6.44 -1.99
C SER A 442 -12.75 -5.10 -2.28
N PHE A 443 -14.06 -5.13 -2.66
CA PHE A 443 -15.04 -4.00 -2.88
C PHE A 443 -15.05 -3.21 -4.24
N GLY A 444 -16.21 -2.63 -4.63
CA GLY A 444 -16.45 -1.87 -5.88
C GLY A 444 -17.92 -1.42 -6.14
N TYR A 445 -18.14 -0.44 -7.05
CA TYR A 445 -19.39 0.36 -7.24
C TYR A 445 -20.46 -0.23 -8.20
N CYS A 446 -21.78 -0.15 -7.89
CA CYS A 446 -22.89 -0.61 -8.79
C CYS A 446 -24.26 0.10 -8.57
N LEU A 447 -25.20 -0.07 -9.51
CA LEU A 447 -26.62 0.36 -9.50
C LEU A 447 -27.61 -0.82 -9.64
N ASN A 448 -28.85 -0.71 -9.17
CA ASN A 448 -29.83 -1.80 -9.27
C ASN A 448 -30.31 -2.07 -10.71
N GLU A 449 -30.56 -3.35 -11.02
CA GLU A 449 -30.90 -3.85 -12.35
C GLU A 449 -32.06 -3.17 -13.08
N ASP A 450 -33.06 -2.66 -12.35
CA ASP A 450 -34.24 -1.97 -12.92
C ASP A 450 -34.04 -0.46 -13.12
N THR A 451 -32.86 0.08 -12.81
CA THR A 451 -32.51 1.50 -13.02
C THR A 451 -32.56 1.84 -14.51
N GLU A 452 -33.37 2.82 -14.87
CA GLU A 452 -33.53 3.37 -16.23
C GLU A 452 -32.36 4.31 -16.56
N ILE A 453 -31.60 3.97 -17.61
CA ILE A 453 -30.54 4.82 -18.15
C ILE A 453 -31.09 5.63 -19.33
N THR A 454 -30.78 6.92 -19.37
CA THR A 454 -31.24 7.80 -20.46
C THR A 454 -30.39 7.58 -21.72
N ILE A 455 -31.02 7.16 -22.80
CA ILE A 455 -30.38 6.85 -24.09
C ILE A 455 -30.58 7.95 -25.15
N LYS A 456 -29.79 7.87 -26.22
CA LYS A 456 -29.80 8.77 -27.37
C LYS A 456 -31.19 8.86 -27.99
N GLY A 457 -31.87 9.97 -27.71
CA GLY A 457 -33.23 10.26 -28.17
C GLY A 457 -34.16 10.74 -27.06
N GLY A 458 -33.70 10.76 -25.80
CA GLY A 458 -34.57 11.02 -24.66
C GLY A 458 -35.42 9.81 -24.26
N CYS A 459 -35.25 8.68 -24.95
CA CYS A 459 -35.77 7.37 -24.54
C CYS A 459 -35.01 6.85 -23.30
N VAL A 460 -35.57 5.84 -22.64
CA VAL A 460 -34.96 5.15 -21.49
C VAL A 460 -34.84 3.65 -21.75
N LYS A 461 -33.87 3.01 -21.10
CA LYS A 461 -33.63 1.57 -21.15
C LYS A 461 -33.06 1.11 -19.81
N LYS A 462 -33.55 0.01 -19.22
CA LYS A 462 -33.03 -0.46 -17.92
C LYS A 462 -31.57 -0.86 -18.05
N ILE A 463 -30.77 -0.67 -17.00
CA ILE A 463 -29.35 -1.01 -16.99
C ILE A 463 -29.12 -2.50 -17.29
N LYS A 464 -30.03 -3.39 -16.86
CA LYS A 464 -30.01 -4.81 -17.23
C LYS A 464 -30.36 -5.11 -18.69
N ASP A 465 -30.97 -4.17 -19.41
CA ASP A 465 -31.32 -4.28 -20.83
C ASP A 465 -30.31 -3.54 -21.75
N ILE A 466 -29.54 -2.58 -21.22
CA ILE A 466 -28.45 -1.89 -21.93
C ILE A 466 -27.48 -2.93 -22.54
N VAL A 467 -26.94 -2.62 -23.72
CA VAL A 467 -25.94 -3.43 -24.43
C VAL A 467 -24.77 -2.56 -24.91
N ILE A 468 -23.62 -3.20 -25.11
CA ILE A 468 -22.40 -2.56 -25.63
C ILE A 468 -22.69 -1.98 -27.02
N GLY A 469 -22.50 -0.67 -27.20
CA GLY A 469 -22.85 0.05 -28.43
C GLY A 469 -24.14 0.85 -28.36
N ASP A 470 -25.01 0.65 -27.36
CA ASP A 470 -26.04 1.64 -27.01
C ASP A 470 -25.38 3.00 -26.79
N HIS A 471 -26.12 4.09 -26.98
CA HIS A 471 -25.61 5.43 -26.69
C HIS A 471 -26.43 6.05 -25.56
N VAL A 472 -25.75 6.49 -24.51
CA VAL A 472 -26.34 7.11 -23.31
C VAL A 472 -26.00 8.60 -23.27
N ILE A 473 -26.63 9.33 -22.34
CA ILE A 473 -26.37 10.75 -22.11
C ILE A 473 -25.48 10.94 -20.88
N ASP A 474 -24.43 11.76 -21.00
CA ASP A 474 -23.45 12.04 -19.96
C ASP A 474 -23.74 13.30 -19.12
N MET A 475 -22.81 13.65 -18.21
CA MET A 475 -22.92 14.83 -17.35
C MET A 475 -22.96 16.18 -18.09
N PHE A 476 -22.58 16.23 -19.37
CA PHE A 476 -22.60 17.43 -20.20
C PHE A 476 -23.77 17.44 -21.19
N GLY A 477 -24.68 16.46 -21.11
CA GLY A 477 -25.86 16.35 -21.96
C GLY A 477 -25.52 15.82 -23.36
N GLU A 478 -24.36 15.21 -23.53
CA GLU A 478 -23.84 14.71 -24.80
C GLU A 478 -24.09 13.21 -24.95
N SER A 479 -24.28 12.78 -26.21
CA SER A 479 -24.49 11.37 -26.51
C SER A 479 -23.14 10.65 -26.60
N LYS A 480 -22.87 9.79 -25.63
CA LYS A 480 -21.64 8.97 -25.55
C LYS A 480 -21.98 7.50 -25.73
N ARG A 481 -21.06 6.71 -26.29
CA ARG A 481 -21.26 5.26 -26.49
C ARG A 481 -21.08 4.52 -25.16
N VAL A 482 -22.01 3.61 -24.85
CA VAL A 482 -21.81 2.56 -23.85
C VAL A 482 -20.75 1.62 -24.39
N ILE A 483 -19.58 1.64 -23.76
CA ILE A 483 -18.45 0.80 -24.12
C ILE A 483 -18.39 -0.46 -23.25
N ASN A 484 -19.05 -0.49 -22.08
CA ASN A 484 -19.33 -1.78 -21.42
C ASN A 484 -20.53 -1.82 -20.46
N LYS A 485 -20.79 -3.03 -19.97
CA LYS A 485 -21.80 -3.36 -18.97
C LYS A 485 -21.35 -4.56 -18.16
N PHE A 486 -21.43 -4.44 -16.85
CA PHE A 486 -21.12 -5.50 -15.88
C PHE A 486 -22.42 -5.95 -15.22
N ASP A 487 -22.66 -7.25 -15.19
CA ASP A 487 -23.53 -7.84 -14.18
C ASP A 487 -22.66 -8.06 -12.92
N ASN A 488 -23.02 -7.44 -11.82
CA ASN A 488 -22.28 -7.48 -10.57
C ASN A 488 -22.94 -8.39 -9.52
N GLY A 489 -23.96 -9.15 -9.91
CA GLY A 489 -24.67 -10.08 -9.03
C GLY A 489 -25.41 -9.36 -7.91
N TYR A 490 -25.49 -10.01 -6.74
CA TYR A 490 -26.25 -9.51 -5.59
C TYR A 490 -25.33 -8.80 -4.59
N LYS A 491 -25.63 -7.52 -4.30
CA LYS A 491 -24.89 -6.68 -3.32
C LYS A 491 -25.86 -5.87 -2.46
N ASP A 492 -25.42 -5.45 -1.28
CA ASP A 492 -26.18 -4.52 -0.44
C ASP A 492 -26.34 -3.15 -1.09
N THR A 493 -27.55 -2.58 -0.97
CA THR A 493 -27.93 -1.34 -1.65
C THR A 493 -28.65 -0.34 -0.75
N VAL A 494 -28.51 0.94 -1.10
CA VAL A 494 -29.24 2.08 -0.56
C VAL A 494 -30.10 2.68 -1.67
N THR A 495 -31.34 3.06 -1.33
CA THR A 495 -32.22 3.83 -2.21
C THR A 495 -32.33 5.28 -1.72
N ILE A 496 -32.26 6.22 -2.66
CA ILE A 496 -32.58 7.63 -2.45
C ILE A 496 -33.80 8.03 -3.29
N THR A 497 -34.72 8.81 -2.73
CA THR A 497 -35.96 9.27 -3.39
C THR A 497 -35.91 10.79 -3.61
N TYR A 498 -36.14 11.27 -4.82
CA TYR A 498 -36.13 12.69 -5.19
C TYR A 498 -37.19 12.97 -6.27
N SER A 499 -37.93 14.07 -6.17
CA SER A 499 -38.88 14.54 -7.21
C SER A 499 -39.98 13.55 -7.69
N GLY A 500 -40.22 12.46 -6.95
CA GLY A 500 -41.13 11.36 -7.30
C GLY A 500 -40.46 10.10 -7.86
N VAL A 501 -39.14 10.11 -8.02
CA VAL A 501 -38.31 9.04 -8.57
C VAL A 501 -37.37 8.47 -7.49
N GLU A 502 -37.00 7.20 -7.62
CA GLU A 502 -36.04 6.51 -6.73
C GLU A 502 -34.80 6.07 -7.51
N LEU A 503 -33.60 6.17 -6.94
CA LEU A 503 -32.38 5.52 -7.45
C LEU A 503 -31.86 4.56 -6.37
N THR A 504 -31.60 3.30 -6.74
CA THR A 504 -30.99 2.29 -5.85
C THR A 504 -29.61 1.89 -6.35
N GLY A 505 -28.61 1.85 -5.47
CA GLY A 505 -27.26 1.39 -5.79
C GLY A 505 -26.45 1.00 -4.55
N THR A 506 -25.22 0.52 -4.74
CA THR A 506 -24.29 0.18 -3.64
C THR A 506 -23.92 1.41 -2.83
N GLU A 507 -23.62 1.25 -1.55
CA GLU A 507 -23.27 2.34 -0.63
C GLU A 507 -22.17 3.28 -1.13
N ASP A 508 -21.13 2.76 -1.79
CA ASP A 508 -20.02 3.56 -2.32
C ASP A 508 -20.32 4.24 -3.67
N HIS A 509 -21.45 3.97 -4.31
CA HIS A 509 -21.75 4.49 -5.66
C HIS A 509 -21.92 6.02 -5.62
N LYS A 510 -21.29 6.74 -6.55
CA LYS A 510 -21.15 8.20 -6.51
C LYS A 510 -22.20 8.88 -7.39
N VAL A 511 -22.91 9.86 -6.85
CA VAL A 511 -23.80 10.78 -7.61
C VAL A 511 -23.30 12.23 -7.51
N LEU A 512 -23.61 13.06 -8.50
CA LEU A 512 -23.25 14.49 -8.45
C LEU A 512 -24.22 15.26 -7.54
N CYS A 513 -23.68 15.89 -6.50
CA CYS A 513 -24.43 16.37 -5.34
C CYS A 513 -23.99 17.77 -4.89
N ILE A 514 -24.92 18.56 -4.35
CA ILE A 514 -24.65 19.75 -3.53
C ILE A 514 -25.16 19.47 -2.12
N LYS A 515 -24.23 19.47 -1.15
CA LYS A 515 -24.53 19.24 0.26
C LYS A 515 -25.40 20.34 0.87
N ARG A 516 -26.47 19.96 1.56
CA ARG A 516 -27.46 20.86 2.20
C ARG A 516 -26.80 21.87 3.14
N LYS A 517 -25.83 21.41 3.94
CA LYS A 517 -25.07 22.19 4.91
C LYS A 517 -24.17 23.28 4.30
N ASN A 518 -23.85 23.17 3.01
CA ASN A 518 -23.02 24.17 2.30
C ASN A 518 -23.84 25.39 1.84
N ILE A 519 -25.18 25.37 1.92
CA ILE A 519 -26.06 26.46 1.46
C ILE A 519 -26.28 27.49 2.57
N THR A 520 -25.32 28.39 2.73
CA THR A 520 -25.19 29.31 3.87
C THR A 520 -26.09 30.55 3.85
N LYS A 521 -26.69 30.93 2.70
CA LYS A 521 -27.57 32.12 2.59
C LYS A 521 -28.91 31.84 1.91
N TRP A 522 -29.98 32.26 2.59
CA TRP A 522 -31.37 32.19 2.14
C TRP A 522 -31.95 33.60 2.07
N ASP A 523 -31.86 34.23 0.90
CA ASP A 523 -32.37 35.59 0.71
C ASP A 523 -33.91 35.58 0.71
N ARG A 524 -34.50 36.53 1.45
CA ARG A 524 -35.94 36.75 1.47
C ARG A 524 -36.30 37.79 0.39
N VAL A 525 -36.80 37.35 -0.75
CA VAL A 525 -37.36 38.27 -1.75
C VAL A 525 -38.68 38.82 -1.22
N VAL A 526 -38.75 40.14 -1.07
CA VAL A 526 -39.97 40.89 -0.72
C VAL A 526 -40.57 41.45 -2.01
N PHE A 527 -41.75 40.97 -2.38
CA PHE A 527 -42.50 41.55 -3.51
C PHE A 527 -43.07 42.92 -3.09
N PRO A 528 -42.77 44.03 -3.80
CA PRO A 528 -43.08 45.39 -3.34
C PRO A 528 -44.54 45.62 -2.94
N GLU A 529 -45.47 45.07 -3.73
CA GLU A 529 -46.91 45.35 -3.62
C GLU A 529 -47.61 44.56 -2.50
N ASN A 530 -46.96 43.57 -1.86
CA ASN A 530 -47.74 42.53 -1.17
C ASN A 530 -47.11 41.83 0.06
N LYS A 531 -46.08 42.44 0.67
CA LYS A 531 -45.51 42.18 2.02
C LYS A 531 -45.48 40.71 2.49
N LYS A 532 -45.05 39.77 1.63
CA LYS A 532 -44.71 38.38 2.02
C LYS A 532 -43.41 37.95 1.33
N TYR A 533 -42.76 36.94 1.92
CA TYR A 533 -41.38 36.54 1.61
C TYR A 533 -41.33 35.22 0.85
N ALA A 534 -40.62 35.17 -0.27
CA ALA A 534 -40.12 33.93 -0.86
C ALA A 534 -38.65 33.72 -0.43
N ARG A 535 -38.23 32.47 -0.18
CA ARG A 535 -36.82 32.14 0.12
C ARG A 535 -36.16 31.56 -1.13
N PHE A 536 -35.21 32.27 -1.71
CA PHE A 536 -34.38 31.74 -2.78
C PHE A 536 -32.93 31.59 -2.31
N ALA A 537 -32.27 30.50 -2.74
CA ALA A 537 -30.83 30.40 -2.66
C ALA A 537 -30.22 31.40 -3.65
N LYS A 538 -29.36 32.31 -3.18
CA LYS A 538 -28.72 33.30 -4.04
C LYS A 538 -27.53 32.66 -4.77
N LYS A 539 -27.26 33.12 -5.99
CA LYS A 539 -26.06 32.78 -6.77
C LYS A 539 -24.80 33.11 -5.96
N MET A 540 -24.18 32.09 -5.37
CA MET A 540 -22.94 32.13 -4.59
C MET A 540 -22.19 30.79 -4.76
N ASP A 541 -20.97 30.69 -4.22
CA ASP A 541 -20.04 29.61 -4.52
C ASP A 541 -20.41 28.28 -3.86
N TYR A 542 -21.06 27.40 -4.63
CA TYR A 542 -21.26 25.99 -4.29
C TYR A 542 -21.00 25.13 -5.54
N THR A 543 -19.80 24.56 -5.61
CA THR A 543 -19.41 23.60 -6.64
C THR A 543 -20.12 22.27 -6.39
N PRO A 544 -20.75 21.64 -7.40
CA PRO A 544 -21.24 20.27 -7.29
C PRO A 544 -20.06 19.29 -7.11
N THR A 545 -20.21 18.31 -6.22
CA THR A 545 -19.18 17.30 -5.93
C THR A 545 -19.72 15.89 -6.04
N TRP A 546 -18.83 14.92 -6.31
CA TRP A 546 -19.18 13.50 -6.30
C TRP A 546 -19.30 13.00 -4.86
N VAL A 547 -20.49 12.52 -4.47
CA VAL A 547 -20.77 12.02 -3.12
C VAL A 547 -21.33 10.60 -3.21
N CYS A 548 -20.81 9.69 -2.38
CA CYS A 548 -21.27 8.30 -2.31
C CYS A 548 -22.68 8.21 -1.70
N LEU A 549 -23.48 7.23 -2.10
CA LEU A 549 -24.85 7.03 -1.57
C LEU A 549 -24.87 6.85 -0.03
N LYS A 550 -23.84 6.25 0.57
CA LYS A 550 -23.68 6.13 2.03
C LYS A 550 -23.51 7.48 2.74
N ASP A 551 -22.81 8.42 2.10
CA ASP A 551 -22.46 9.73 2.67
C ASP A 551 -23.56 10.78 2.44
N ILE A 552 -24.60 10.48 1.66
CA ILE A 552 -25.74 11.36 1.38
C ILE A 552 -26.72 11.48 2.57
N GLU A 553 -27.25 12.69 2.77
CA GLU A 553 -28.18 13.08 3.83
C GLU A 553 -29.54 13.51 3.22
N GLU A 554 -30.64 13.38 3.97
CA GLU A 554 -31.95 13.88 3.49
C GLU A 554 -31.95 15.42 3.40
N GLY A 555 -32.49 15.96 2.32
CA GLY A 555 -32.41 17.39 1.98
C GLY A 555 -31.14 17.83 1.26
N ASP A 556 -30.15 16.96 1.04
CA ASP A 556 -29.09 17.18 0.02
C ASP A 556 -29.70 17.27 -1.38
N PHE A 557 -28.94 17.82 -2.34
CA PHE A 557 -29.43 18.07 -3.71
C PHE A 557 -28.66 17.29 -4.75
N VAL A 558 -29.34 16.46 -5.55
CA VAL A 558 -28.77 15.71 -6.68
C VAL A 558 -28.96 16.42 -8.02
N ALA A 559 -27.97 16.32 -8.90
CA ALA A 559 -27.95 17.00 -10.19
C ALA A 559 -28.62 16.17 -11.30
N ASN A 560 -29.44 16.83 -12.13
CA ASN A 560 -29.86 16.40 -13.47
C ASN A 560 -29.34 17.39 -14.52
N VAL A 561 -29.12 16.95 -15.75
CA VAL A 561 -28.54 17.73 -16.85
C VAL A 561 -29.61 18.36 -17.73
N LYS A 562 -29.39 19.60 -18.19
CA LYS A 562 -30.14 20.18 -19.30
C LYS A 562 -29.59 19.66 -20.63
N HIS A 563 -30.36 18.81 -21.31
CA HIS A 563 -29.96 18.20 -22.58
C HIS A 563 -29.65 19.24 -23.66
N LYS A 564 -28.59 18.99 -24.45
CA LYS A 564 -28.20 19.79 -25.63
C LYS A 564 -29.00 19.36 -26.86
N PHE A 565 -29.45 20.33 -27.66
CA PHE A 565 -30.19 20.14 -28.92
C PHE A 565 -29.41 20.85 -30.03
N SER A 566 -29.46 20.37 -31.28
CA SER A 566 -28.63 20.89 -32.38
C SER A 566 -29.34 20.94 -33.74
N GLN A 567 -29.31 22.15 -34.34
CA GLN A 567 -29.87 22.53 -35.64
C GLN A 567 -31.38 22.32 -35.83
N GLU A 568 -31.96 23.10 -36.75
CA GLU A 568 -33.39 23.31 -36.85
C GLU A 568 -34.08 22.29 -37.77
N LEU A 569 -35.26 21.83 -37.37
CA LEU A 569 -36.22 21.21 -38.28
C LEU A 569 -37.08 22.29 -38.92
N ASN A 570 -37.41 22.16 -40.22
CA ASN A 570 -38.43 22.99 -40.86
C ASN A 570 -39.85 22.46 -40.55
N TRP A 571 -40.20 22.39 -39.27
CA TRP A 571 -41.54 22.03 -38.80
C TRP A 571 -42.25 23.30 -38.32
N ASN A 572 -43.41 23.60 -38.90
CA ASN A 572 -44.23 24.73 -38.47
C ASN A 572 -45.15 24.34 -37.30
N ARG A 573 -45.76 25.37 -36.69
CA ARG A 573 -46.73 25.26 -35.60
C ARG A 573 -47.85 24.26 -35.88
N ASP A 574 -48.45 24.34 -37.07
CA ASP A 574 -49.58 23.49 -37.49
C ASP A 574 -49.17 22.00 -37.43
N PHE A 575 -48.03 21.62 -37.99
CA PHE A 575 -47.54 20.25 -37.92
C PHE A 575 -47.11 19.83 -36.50
N CYS A 576 -46.46 20.70 -35.73
CA CYS A 576 -46.02 20.38 -34.37
C CYS A 576 -47.19 20.04 -33.45
N TRP A 577 -48.28 20.82 -33.52
CA TRP A 577 -49.51 20.54 -32.78
C TRP A 577 -50.19 19.24 -33.27
N LEU A 578 -50.30 19.05 -34.59
CA LEU A 578 -50.86 17.82 -35.17
C LEU A 578 -50.06 16.56 -34.79
N TYR A 579 -48.75 16.68 -34.60
CA TYR A 579 -47.92 15.58 -34.12
C TYR A 579 -48.09 15.34 -32.61
N GLY A 580 -48.22 16.40 -31.81
CA GLY A 580 -48.56 16.29 -30.39
C GLY A 580 -49.87 15.54 -30.15
N ILE A 581 -50.94 15.90 -30.86
CA ILE A 581 -52.25 15.23 -30.73
C ILE A 581 -52.27 13.84 -31.38
N TYR A 582 -51.35 13.52 -32.30
CA TYR A 582 -51.09 12.13 -32.70
C TYR A 582 -50.41 11.33 -31.57
N LEU A 583 -49.43 11.91 -30.87
CA LEU A 583 -48.76 11.24 -29.74
C LEU A 583 -49.71 10.98 -28.57
N ALA A 584 -50.75 11.79 -28.40
CA ALA A 584 -51.88 11.46 -27.53
C ALA A 584 -52.85 10.45 -28.19
N GLU A 585 -53.71 10.92 -29.10
CA GLU A 585 -54.91 10.19 -29.57
C GLU A 585 -54.75 9.45 -30.90
N GLY A 586 -53.55 9.49 -31.47
CA GLY A 586 -53.23 8.90 -32.77
C GLY A 586 -53.01 7.38 -32.73
N SER A 587 -53.41 6.72 -33.82
CA SER A 587 -53.24 5.29 -34.10
C SER A 587 -53.04 5.07 -35.61
N THR A 588 -52.53 3.91 -36.01
CA THR A 588 -52.31 3.58 -37.44
C THR A 588 -53.10 2.34 -37.85
N VAL A 589 -53.63 2.35 -39.08
CA VAL A 589 -54.27 1.18 -39.69
C VAL A 589 -53.45 0.78 -40.90
N LYS A 590 -52.35 0.06 -40.63
CA LYS A 590 -51.31 -0.30 -41.62
C LYS A 590 -51.89 -0.97 -42.87
N LYS A 591 -52.86 -1.89 -42.71
CA LYS A 591 -53.55 -2.58 -43.81
C LYS A 591 -54.35 -1.67 -44.75
N GLU A 592 -54.72 -0.47 -44.32
CA GLU A 592 -55.51 0.49 -45.10
C GLU A 592 -54.69 1.73 -45.51
N ASN A 593 -53.41 1.81 -45.16
CA ASN A 593 -52.56 2.99 -45.30
C ASN A 593 -53.19 4.28 -44.70
N LYS A 594 -53.70 4.18 -43.47
CA LYS A 594 -54.38 5.29 -42.75
C LYS A 594 -53.75 5.63 -41.40
N VAL A 595 -53.79 6.91 -41.06
CA VAL A 595 -53.67 7.41 -39.68
C VAL A 595 -55.07 7.76 -39.17
N CYS A 596 -55.32 7.47 -37.90
CA CYS A 596 -56.60 7.65 -37.23
C CYS A 596 -56.39 8.37 -35.88
N TRP A 597 -57.11 9.46 -35.63
CA TRP A 597 -57.17 10.14 -34.33
C TRP A 597 -58.54 9.88 -33.72
N SER A 598 -58.59 9.38 -32.48
CA SER A 598 -59.84 9.12 -31.75
C SER A 598 -60.09 10.24 -30.77
N LEU A 599 -61.21 10.95 -30.90
CA LEU A 599 -61.53 12.10 -30.06
C LEU A 599 -62.92 11.92 -29.43
N ASN A 600 -63.21 12.66 -28.36
CA ASN A 600 -64.56 12.82 -27.86
C ASN A 600 -65.39 13.63 -28.88
N LYS A 601 -66.70 13.39 -28.99
CA LYS A 601 -67.62 14.26 -29.77
C LYS A 601 -67.55 15.74 -29.37
N ASN A 602 -67.22 16.03 -28.10
CA ASN A 602 -67.11 17.39 -27.59
C ASN A 602 -65.86 18.13 -28.13
N GLU A 603 -64.85 17.40 -28.62
CA GLU A 603 -63.60 17.93 -29.18
C GLU A 603 -63.68 18.17 -30.71
N ALA A 604 -64.89 18.48 -31.22
CA ALA A 604 -65.11 18.70 -32.66
C ALA A 604 -64.25 19.82 -33.26
N LEU A 605 -63.77 20.77 -32.44
CA LEU A 605 -62.80 21.79 -32.85
C LEU A 605 -61.45 21.17 -33.21
N TYR A 606 -60.90 20.27 -32.39
CA TYR A 606 -59.66 19.56 -32.70
C TYR A 606 -59.82 18.65 -33.92
N ALA A 607 -60.98 18.00 -34.07
CA ALA A 607 -61.29 17.18 -35.25
C ALA A 607 -61.25 18.01 -36.56
N ASN A 608 -61.86 19.19 -36.56
CA ASN A 608 -61.82 20.13 -37.68
C ASN A 608 -60.41 20.68 -37.95
N GLU A 609 -59.65 20.96 -36.89
CA GLU A 609 -58.29 21.51 -37.00
C GLU A 609 -57.30 20.48 -37.60
N ILE A 610 -57.40 19.20 -37.21
CA ILE A 610 -56.67 18.09 -37.84
C ILE A 610 -56.97 18.05 -39.35
N ILE A 611 -58.24 18.20 -39.75
CA ILE A 611 -58.64 18.21 -41.17
C ILE A 611 -58.08 19.44 -41.90
N ARG A 612 -58.13 20.63 -41.28
CA ARG A 612 -57.53 21.87 -41.82
C ARG A 612 -56.04 21.66 -42.11
N ILE A 613 -55.29 21.16 -41.13
CA ILE A 613 -53.85 20.99 -41.22
C ILE A 613 -53.49 19.91 -42.25
N LEU A 614 -54.16 18.76 -42.24
CA LEU A 614 -53.94 17.70 -43.24
C LEU A 614 -54.21 18.19 -44.68
N LYS A 615 -55.23 19.04 -44.87
CA LYS A 615 -55.53 19.61 -46.20
C LYS A 615 -54.58 20.73 -46.61
N LYS A 616 -54.13 21.58 -45.67
CA LYS A 616 -53.24 22.73 -45.89
C LYS A 616 -51.78 22.33 -46.09
N GLU A 617 -51.23 21.55 -45.16
CA GLU A 617 -49.80 21.21 -45.10
C GLU A 617 -49.43 20.01 -45.97
N PHE A 618 -50.34 19.04 -46.11
CA PHE A 618 -50.05 17.75 -46.75
C PHE A 618 -50.89 17.46 -48.00
N ASN A 619 -51.83 18.37 -48.35
CA ASN A 619 -52.85 18.18 -49.39
C ASN A 619 -53.63 16.85 -49.27
N ARG A 620 -53.76 16.31 -48.05
CA ARG A 620 -54.50 15.06 -47.79
C ARG A 620 -55.93 15.35 -47.38
N HIS A 621 -56.84 14.54 -47.90
CA HIS A 621 -58.22 14.53 -47.46
C HIS A 621 -58.36 13.66 -46.21
N ALA A 622 -59.29 14.06 -45.34
CA ALA A 622 -59.58 13.40 -44.08
C ALA A 622 -61.10 13.39 -43.86
N TRP A 623 -61.59 12.38 -43.16
CA TRP A 623 -63.02 12.13 -42.94
C TRP A 623 -63.30 11.90 -41.45
N VAL A 624 -64.38 12.49 -40.94
CA VAL A 624 -64.87 12.25 -39.58
C VAL A 624 -65.86 11.09 -39.59
N TYR A 625 -65.65 10.10 -38.73
CA TYR A 625 -66.59 9.02 -38.46
C TYR A 625 -67.09 9.14 -37.02
N GLN A 626 -68.35 9.48 -36.82
CA GLN A 626 -68.96 9.50 -35.48
C GLN A 626 -69.42 8.11 -35.06
N SER A 627 -69.11 7.72 -33.83
CA SER A 627 -69.56 6.47 -33.23
C SER A 627 -71.01 6.58 -32.75
N LYS A 628 -71.83 5.60 -33.12
CA LYS A 628 -73.25 5.55 -32.76
C LYS A 628 -73.53 5.13 -31.31
N THR A 629 -72.54 4.64 -30.57
CA THR A 629 -72.75 3.94 -29.29
C THR A 629 -72.07 4.59 -28.08
N ASN A 630 -70.85 5.13 -28.23
CA ASN A 630 -70.06 5.69 -27.13
C ASN A 630 -69.74 7.19 -27.28
N GLY A 631 -70.18 7.84 -28.35
CA GLY A 631 -69.98 9.27 -28.55
C GLY A 631 -68.54 9.70 -28.81
N SER A 632 -67.66 8.80 -29.25
CA SER A 632 -66.39 9.19 -29.87
C SER A 632 -66.59 9.62 -31.33
N GLN A 633 -65.62 10.35 -31.86
CA GLN A 633 -65.46 10.64 -33.28
C GLN A 633 -64.04 10.30 -33.70
N THR A 634 -63.87 9.66 -34.87
CA THR A 634 -62.55 9.31 -35.40
C THR A 634 -62.28 10.08 -36.67
N VAL A 635 -61.24 10.92 -36.67
CA VAL A 635 -60.70 11.50 -37.91
C VAL A 635 -59.79 10.46 -38.55
N LYS A 636 -60.02 10.13 -39.82
CA LYS A 636 -59.16 9.19 -40.58
C LYS A 636 -58.63 9.87 -41.84
N SER A 637 -57.36 9.62 -42.20
CA SER A 637 -56.77 10.14 -43.44
C SER A 637 -55.78 9.15 -44.06
N HIS A 638 -55.74 9.14 -45.40
CA HIS A 638 -54.71 8.44 -46.18
C HIS A 638 -53.43 9.31 -46.26
N CYS A 639 -52.76 9.39 -45.10
CA CYS A 639 -51.51 10.13 -44.93
C CYS A 639 -50.40 9.31 -44.25
N LEU A 640 -50.61 8.01 -44.02
CA LEU A 640 -49.63 7.14 -43.34
C LEU A 640 -48.31 7.03 -44.11
N ASP A 641 -48.34 7.19 -45.42
CA ASP A 641 -47.17 7.33 -46.31
C ASP A 641 -46.29 8.53 -45.95
N VAL A 642 -46.91 9.68 -45.65
CA VAL A 642 -46.21 10.91 -45.22
C VAL A 642 -45.85 10.85 -43.73
N PHE A 643 -46.72 10.24 -42.92
CA PHE A 643 -46.56 10.17 -41.46
C PHE A 643 -45.62 9.04 -40.99
N MET A 644 -45.23 8.12 -41.89
CA MET A 644 -44.42 6.93 -41.59
C MET A 644 -43.17 7.18 -40.71
N PRO A 645 -42.40 8.27 -40.85
CA PRO A 645 -41.22 8.51 -40.01
C PRO A 645 -41.55 8.87 -38.55
N PHE A 646 -42.77 9.35 -38.29
CA PHE A 646 -43.19 9.97 -37.03
C PHE A 646 -44.11 9.07 -36.20
N VAL A 647 -44.81 8.14 -36.85
CA VAL A 647 -45.78 7.23 -36.21
C VAL A 647 -45.13 6.06 -35.48
N THR A 648 -45.86 5.54 -34.50
CA THR A 648 -45.50 4.41 -33.64
C THR A 648 -46.70 3.45 -33.50
N ASP A 649 -46.47 2.23 -33.01
CA ASP A 649 -47.50 1.18 -32.94
C ASP A 649 -47.74 0.71 -31.50
N GLY A 650 -48.96 0.88 -31.01
CA GLY A 650 -49.34 0.67 -29.61
C GLY A 650 -48.97 1.82 -28.66
N ALA A 651 -49.83 2.10 -27.69
CA ALA A 651 -49.70 3.25 -26.78
C ALA A 651 -48.40 3.24 -25.94
N HIS A 652 -47.95 2.08 -25.48
CA HIS A 652 -46.71 1.93 -24.69
C HIS A 652 -45.43 2.17 -25.49
N ASN A 653 -45.47 2.07 -26.82
CA ASN A 653 -44.32 2.31 -27.70
C ASN A 653 -44.26 3.74 -28.23
N LYS A 654 -45.24 4.61 -27.93
CA LYS A 654 -45.26 5.97 -28.44
C LYS A 654 -44.02 6.73 -28.00
N HIS A 655 -43.36 7.40 -28.93
CA HIS A 655 -42.21 8.26 -28.69
C HIS A 655 -41.98 9.16 -29.91
N ILE A 656 -41.31 10.28 -29.70
CA ILE A 656 -40.75 11.10 -30.77
C ILE A 656 -39.51 10.38 -31.29
N ASN A 657 -39.43 10.14 -32.60
CA ASN A 657 -38.27 9.46 -33.20
C ASN A 657 -36.97 10.24 -32.92
N SER A 658 -35.94 9.54 -32.44
CA SER A 658 -34.66 10.12 -31.99
C SER A 658 -33.91 10.89 -33.08
N SER A 659 -34.23 10.64 -34.36
CA SER A 659 -33.74 11.36 -35.54
C SER A 659 -34.20 12.82 -35.62
N PHE A 660 -35.32 13.13 -34.95
CA PHE A 660 -35.95 14.46 -34.90
C PHE A 660 -35.85 15.09 -33.51
N PHE A 661 -35.98 14.30 -32.43
CA PHE A 661 -36.10 14.82 -31.05
C PHE A 661 -35.06 15.90 -30.71
N HIS A 662 -33.76 15.60 -30.92
CA HIS A 662 -32.64 16.51 -30.61
C HIS A 662 -32.56 17.76 -31.51
N LYS A 663 -33.40 17.88 -32.54
CA LYS A 663 -33.43 18.99 -33.52
C LYS A 663 -34.65 19.91 -33.36
N LEU A 664 -35.50 19.64 -32.36
CA LEU A 664 -36.69 20.45 -32.11
C LEU A 664 -36.31 21.78 -31.47
N THR A 665 -36.79 22.89 -32.06
CA THR A 665 -36.69 24.23 -31.48
C THR A 665 -37.62 24.38 -30.27
N ASP A 666 -37.42 25.42 -29.46
CA ASP A 666 -38.25 25.65 -28.26
C ASP A 666 -39.71 25.94 -28.60
N GLU A 667 -39.98 26.62 -29.73
CA GLU A 667 -41.34 26.79 -30.24
C GLU A 667 -41.96 25.45 -30.70
N GLN A 668 -41.20 24.61 -31.41
CA GLN A 668 -41.69 23.30 -31.87
C GLN A 668 -42.02 22.38 -30.69
N ILE A 669 -41.17 22.40 -29.66
CA ILE A 669 -41.40 21.68 -28.40
C ILE A 669 -42.67 22.19 -27.70
N HIS A 670 -42.86 23.51 -27.62
CA HIS A 670 -44.08 24.09 -27.04
C HIS A 670 -45.34 23.62 -27.78
N TRP A 671 -45.36 23.64 -29.11
CA TRP A 671 -46.54 23.20 -29.88
C TRP A 671 -46.78 21.68 -29.83
N ILE A 672 -45.73 20.85 -29.77
CA ILE A 672 -45.87 19.40 -29.53
C ILE A 672 -46.44 19.13 -28.13
N LEU A 673 -45.93 19.81 -27.10
CA LEU A 673 -46.44 19.70 -25.73
C LEU A 673 -47.88 20.21 -25.59
N MET A 674 -48.27 21.24 -26.35
CA MET A 674 -49.67 21.70 -26.44
C MET A 674 -50.57 20.64 -27.09
N GLY A 675 -50.20 20.08 -28.24
CA GLY A 675 -51.00 19.02 -28.88
C GLY A 675 -51.13 17.76 -28.01
N LEU A 676 -50.09 17.43 -27.23
CA LEU A 676 -50.13 16.38 -26.20
C LEU A 676 -51.05 16.73 -25.01
N LEU A 677 -51.16 18.03 -24.66
CA LEU A 677 -51.99 18.53 -23.56
C LEU A 677 -53.47 18.64 -23.97
N ASP A 678 -53.75 18.94 -25.24
CA ASP A 678 -55.09 19.03 -25.83
C ASP A 678 -55.75 17.64 -26.01
N GLY A 679 -54.98 16.55 -26.01
CA GLY A 679 -55.46 15.16 -26.01
C GLY A 679 -55.41 14.50 -24.62
N ASP A 680 -54.28 13.86 -24.28
CA ASP A 680 -54.04 13.09 -23.04
C ASP A 680 -53.80 13.97 -21.78
N GLY A 681 -53.92 15.29 -21.93
CA GLY A 681 -53.61 16.26 -20.90
C GLY A 681 -54.73 16.52 -19.90
N HIS A 682 -54.38 17.17 -18.81
CA HIS A 682 -55.33 17.71 -17.85
C HIS A 682 -54.85 19.06 -17.32
N ILE A 683 -55.65 20.09 -17.54
CA ILE A 683 -55.45 21.44 -17.00
C ILE A 683 -56.43 21.63 -15.84
N SER A 684 -55.91 21.72 -14.61
CA SER A 684 -56.71 22.04 -13.43
C SER A 684 -56.48 23.48 -13.01
N SER A 685 -57.42 24.36 -13.37
CA SER A 685 -57.42 25.76 -12.93
C SER A 685 -57.61 25.89 -11.42
N THR A 686 -58.30 24.93 -10.77
CA THR A 686 -58.57 24.91 -9.33
C THR A 686 -57.37 24.48 -8.49
N THR A 687 -56.56 23.52 -8.96
CA THR A 687 -55.35 23.08 -8.23
C THR A 687 -54.06 23.74 -8.73
N HIS A 688 -54.13 24.52 -9.81
CA HIS A 688 -52.99 25.14 -10.51
C HIS A 688 -51.96 24.07 -10.95
N GLN A 689 -52.47 23.10 -11.71
CA GLN A 689 -51.69 21.95 -12.20
C GLN A 689 -51.92 21.70 -13.69
N LEU A 690 -50.84 21.46 -14.41
CA LEU A 690 -50.82 20.86 -15.74
C LEU A 690 -50.27 19.44 -15.59
N LYS A 691 -50.94 18.46 -16.18
CA LYS A 691 -50.56 17.05 -16.11
C LYS A 691 -50.64 16.41 -17.49
N TRP A 692 -49.53 15.87 -17.96
CA TRP A 692 -49.48 14.93 -19.08
C TRP A 692 -49.50 13.50 -18.54
N THR A 693 -50.26 12.61 -19.17
CA THR A 693 -50.42 11.21 -18.75
C THR A 693 -49.99 10.30 -19.90
N THR A 694 -49.24 9.24 -19.64
CA THR A 694 -48.93 8.23 -20.66
C THR A 694 -48.52 6.88 -20.05
N VAL A 695 -48.69 5.81 -20.83
CA VAL A 695 -48.17 4.45 -20.53
C VAL A 695 -46.87 4.12 -21.27
N SER A 696 -46.28 5.11 -21.98
CA SER A 696 -44.96 4.98 -22.58
C SER A 696 -43.87 5.62 -21.70
N PRO A 697 -42.87 4.86 -21.22
CA PRO A 697 -41.75 5.44 -20.47
C PRO A 697 -40.89 6.35 -21.35
N ASN A 698 -40.80 6.06 -22.64
CA ASN A 698 -40.04 6.86 -23.60
C ASN A 698 -40.70 8.22 -23.84
N LEU A 699 -42.03 8.27 -24.04
CA LEU A 699 -42.75 9.54 -24.17
C LEU A 699 -42.75 10.31 -22.86
N ALA A 700 -42.87 9.65 -21.71
CA ALA A 700 -42.78 10.29 -20.39
C ALA A 700 -41.43 10.99 -20.18
N ASN A 701 -40.31 10.30 -20.45
CA ASN A 701 -38.99 10.90 -20.31
C ASN A 701 -38.72 11.99 -21.37
N GLN A 702 -39.21 11.82 -22.60
CA GLN A 702 -39.14 12.87 -23.63
C GLN A 702 -39.95 14.13 -23.25
N ILE A 703 -41.14 13.99 -22.67
CA ILE A 703 -41.92 15.12 -22.12
C ILE A 703 -41.16 15.80 -20.98
N TYR A 704 -40.57 15.04 -20.07
CA TYR A 704 -39.74 15.56 -18.98
C TYR A 704 -38.54 16.37 -19.52
N ILE A 705 -37.80 15.83 -20.50
CA ILE A 705 -36.66 16.48 -21.15
C ILE A 705 -37.09 17.74 -21.92
N MET A 706 -38.23 17.70 -22.62
CA MET A 706 -38.79 18.87 -23.30
C MET A 706 -39.15 19.99 -22.31
N LEU A 707 -39.77 19.66 -21.18
CA LEU A 707 -40.15 20.62 -20.15
C LEU A 707 -38.94 21.21 -19.41
N THR A 708 -37.91 20.41 -19.11
CA THR A 708 -36.65 20.93 -18.54
C THR A 708 -35.86 21.79 -19.53
N LYS A 709 -35.89 21.48 -20.83
CA LYS A 709 -35.30 22.32 -21.89
C LYS A 709 -35.96 23.70 -21.97
N LEU A 710 -37.30 23.76 -22.02
CA LEU A 710 -38.08 25.01 -21.87
C LEU A 710 -37.98 25.65 -20.47
N GLY A 711 -37.18 25.04 -19.58
CA GLY A 711 -36.78 25.59 -18.32
C GLY A 711 -37.87 25.60 -17.25
N PHE A 712 -38.84 24.69 -17.32
CA PHE A 712 -39.73 24.36 -16.20
C PHE A 712 -39.07 23.31 -15.28
N LYS A 713 -39.66 23.04 -14.11
CA LYS A 713 -39.26 22.02 -13.13
C LYS A 713 -40.31 20.89 -13.04
N PRO A 714 -40.42 19.99 -14.05
CA PRO A 714 -41.41 18.92 -14.01
C PRO A 714 -41.19 17.92 -12.86
N PHE A 715 -42.29 17.49 -12.24
CA PHE A 715 -42.33 16.32 -11.36
C PHE A 715 -42.74 15.08 -12.18
N HIS A 716 -42.12 13.93 -11.90
CA HIS A 716 -42.45 12.65 -12.54
C HIS A 716 -43.00 11.70 -11.49
N ASN A 717 -44.30 11.43 -11.54
CA ASN A 717 -44.95 10.42 -10.71
C ASN A 717 -45.16 9.14 -11.53
N LYS A 718 -44.74 8.00 -10.97
CA LYS A 718 -44.96 6.65 -11.48
C LYS A 718 -46.03 5.96 -10.63
N CYS A 719 -46.97 5.25 -11.25
CA CYS A 719 -48.01 4.52 -10.51
C CYS A 719 -48.66 3.41 -11.35
N PHE A 720 -49.03 2.31 -10.70
CA PHE A 720 -49.88 1.28 -11.28
C PHE A 720 -51.35 1.60 -10.99
N ASP A 721 -52.17 1.67 -12.05
CA ASP A 721 -53.62 1.85 -11.91
C ASP A 721 -54.33 0.49 -11.91
N LYS A 722 -55.44 0.35 -11.19
CA LYS A 722 -56.10 -0.94 -10.90
C LYS A 722 -56.62 -1.69 -12.13
N LEU A 723 -56.71 -1.00 -13.27
CA LEU A 723 -57.20 -1.51 -14.56
C LEU A 723 -56.11 -1.51 -15.65
N SER A 724 -54.89 -1.08 -15.34
CA SER A 724 -53.78 -1.00 -16.30
C SER A 724 -52.83 -2.19 -16.16
N THR A 725 -52.45 -2.78 -17.30
CA THR A 725 -51.37 -3.78 -17.37
C THR A 725 -49.97 -3.17 -17.44
N HIS A 726 -49.88 -1.83 -17.56
CA HIS A 726 -48.64 -1.07 -17.69
C HIS A 726 -48.56 0.01 -16.60
N GLU A 727 -47.34 0.42 -16.23
CA GLU A 727 -47.16 1.58 -15.35
C GLU A 727 -47.68 2.85 -16.04
N VAL A 728 -48.38 3.70 -15.28
CA VAL A 728 -48.89 4.98 -15.76
C VAL A 728 -47.96 6.08 -15.26
N HIS A 729 -47.26 6.72 -16.20
CA HIS A 729 -46.42 7.87 -15.93
C HIS A 729 -47.26 9.15 -15.98
N LYS A 730 -47.07 10.03 -15.01
CA LYS A 730 -47.73 11.33 -14.89
C LYS A 730 -46.64 12.39 -14.73
N ILE A 731 -46.50 13.26 -15.73
CA ILE A 731 -45.57 14.40 -15.69
C ILE A 731 -46.37 15.66 -15.33
N LEU A 732 -45.95 16.39 -14.30
CA LEU A 732 -46.70 17.53 -13.76
C LEU A 732 -45.89 18.82 -13.73
N LEU A 733 -46.50 19.93 -14.17
CA LEU A 733 -46.13 21.28 -13.73
C LEU A 733 -47.13 21.76 -12.68
N THR A 734 -46.63 22.41 -11.63
CA THR A 734 -47.44 22.90 -10.50
C THR A 734 -46.90 24.24 -10.02
N GLY A 735 -47.74 25.03 -9.34
CA GLY A 735 -47.29 26.29 -8.74
C GLY A 735 -46.77 27.28 -9.78
N ASP A 736 -45.60 27.87 -9.55
CA ASP A 736 -45.08 28.95 -10.39
C ASP A 736 -44.84 28.53 -11.86
N ASP A 737 -44.50 27.27 -12.12
CA ASP A 737 -44.35 26.74 -13.49
C ASP A 737 -45.69 26.56 -14.21
N TYR A 738 -46.79 26.30 -13.48
CA TYR A 738 -48.15 26.32 -14.05
C TYR A 738 -48.50 27.74 -14.52
N PHE A 739 -48.25 28.75 -13.69
CA PHE A 739 -48.55 30.14 -14.02
C PHE A 739 -47.66 30.65 -15.17
N LYS A 740 -46.36 30.32 -15.15
CA LYS A 740 -45.42 30.58 -16.24
C LYS A 740 -45.89 30.00 -17.58
N TRP A 741 -46.45 28.77 -17.59
CA TRP A 741 -46.96 28.14 -18.81
C TRP A 741 -48.13 28.91 -19.42
N ILE A 742 -49.09 29.34 -18.61
CA ILE A 742 -50.27 30.11 -19.07
C ILE A 742 -50.00 31.61 -19.22
N GLY A 743 -48.74 32.06 -19.17
CA GLY A 743 -48.35 33.47 -19.31
C GLY A 743 -48.79 34.39 -18.17
N MET A 744 -49.22 33.86 -17.04
CA MET A 744 -49.70 34.62 -15.88
C MET A 744 -48.66 34.72 -14.77
N LYS A 745 -48.78 35.72 -13.90
CA LYS A 745 -48.01 35.78 -12.64
C LYS A 745 -48.66 34.89 -11.58
N SER A 746 -47.84 34.18 -10.81
CA SER A 746 -48.31 33.29 -9.74
C SER A 746 -49.07 34.04 -8.64
N THR A 747 -50.23 33.53 -8.27
CA THR A 747 -51.00 33.99 -7.11
C THR A 747 -50.49 33.40 -5.80
N ASN A 748 -49.66 32.35 -5.87
CA ASN A 748 -49.41 31.46 -4.75
C ASN A 748 -48.14 31.88 -3.99
N LYS A 749 -48.30 32.52 -2.83
CA LYS A 749 -47.20 33.17 -2.07
C LYS A 749 -46.26 32.20 -1.32
N ARG A 750 -46.12 30.97 -1.80
CA ARG A 750 -45.16 29.95 -1.33
C ARG A 750 -44.78 29.07 -2.53
N ASP A 751 -43.59 29.28 -3.10
CA ASP A 751 -43.00 28.30 -4.02
C ASP A 751 -42.74 26.99 -3.24
N THR A 752 -43.39 25.91 -3.66
CA THR A 752 -43.24 24.56 -3.11
C THR A 752 -42.20 23.73 -3.89
N SER A 753 -41.69 24.24 -5.01
CA SER A 753 -40.71 23.57 -5.86
C SER A 753 -39.28 23.83 -5.36
N TYR A 754 -38.91 23.14 -4.28
CA TYR A 754 -37.59 23.22 -3.64
C TYR A 754 -36.38 22.92 -4.55
N ALA A 755 -36.59 22.51 -5.80
CA ALA A 755 -35.54 22.35 -6.82
C ALA A 755 -35.08 23.72 -7.38
N PHE A 756 -33.78 23.83 -7.66
CA PHE A 756 -33.17 25.06 -8.20
C PHE A 756 -32.29 24.76 -9.43
N LYS A 757 -31.80 25.80 -10.11
CA LYS A 757 -30.86 25.66 -11.23
C LYS A 757 -29.50 26.24 -10.89
N HIS A 758 -28.44 25.59 -11.35
CA HIS A 758 -27.07 26.07 -11.26
C HIS A 758 -26.36 25.67 -12.56
N ASN A 759 -25.92 26.65 -13.34
CA ASN A 759 -25.46 26.49 -14.73
C ASN A 759 -26.50 25.71 -15.56
N ASP A 760 -26.09 24.81 -16.46
CA ASP A 760 -26.97 23.93 -17.25
C ASP A 760 -27.40 22.65 -16.48
N MET A 761 -27.51 22.73 -15.15
CA MET A 761 -28.01 21.63 -14.31
C MET A 761 -29.22 22.06 -13.46
N VAL A 762 -30.11 21.11 -13.20
CA VAL A 762 -31.26 21.24 -12.30
C VAL A 762 -31.01 20.37 -11.07
N PHE A 763 -31.10 20.97 -9.89
CA PHE A 763 -30.80 20.33 -8.62
C PHE A 763 -32.07 20.02 -7.85
N TYR A 764 -32.30 18.73 -7.58
CA TYR A 764 -33.49 18.22 -6.91
C TYR A 764 -33.15 17.78 -5.48
N PRO A 765 -33.92 18.20 -4.45
CA PRO A 765 -33.70 17.75 -3.08
C PRO A 765 -34.08 16.27 -2.92
N ILE A 766 -33.27 15.55 -2.15
CA ILE A 766 -33.58 14.20 -1.68
C ILE A 766 -34.64 14.29 -0.58
N HIS A 767 -35.75 13.58 -0.77
CA HIS A 767 -36.89 13.52 0.15
C HIS A 767 -36.82 12.34 1.12
N LYS A 768 -36.03 11.31 0.80
CA LYS A 768 -35.94 10.06 1.58
C LYS A 768 -34.64 9.32 1.27
N LYS A 769 -34.05 8.64 2.27
CA LYS A 769 -32.98 7.65 2.09
C LYS A 769 -33.31 6.38 2.89
N VAL A 770 -33.13 5.20 2.27
CA VAL A 770 -33.48 3.90 2.89
C VAL A 770 -32.45 2.83 2.52
N ASN A 771 -31.89 2.12 3.51
CA ASN A 771 -31.17 0.88 3.23
C ASN A 771 -32.17 -0.13 2.64
N SER A 772 -31.84 -0.67 1.48
CA SER A 772 -32.72 -1.48 0.63
C SER A 772 -32.29 -2.95 0.55
N GLY A 773 -31.31 -3.34 1.37
CA GLY A 773 -30.76 -4.68 1.47
C GLY A 773 -30.08 -5.16 0.18
N VAL A 774 -29.86 -6.47 0.13
CA VAL A 774 -29.25 -7.16 -1.00
C VAL A 774 -30.17 -7.13 -2.21
N LYS A 775 -29.71 -6.50 -3.30
CA LYS A 775 -30.38 -6.47 -4.61
C LYS A 775 -29.43 -6.88 -5.72
N HIS A 776 -30.00 -7.30 -6.85
CA HIS A 776 -29.24 -7.53 -8.08
C HIS A 776 -28.79 -6.19 -8.69
N VAL A 777 -27.51 -6.09 -9.06
CA VAL A 777 -26.86 -4.84 -9.45
C VAL A 777 -25.97 -4.97 -10.68
N TYR A 778 -25.89 -3.90 -11.45
CA TYR A 778 -25.11 -3.75 -12.68
C TYR A 778 -24.28 -2.45 -12.62
N ASP A 779 -23.32 -2.30 -13.53
CA ASP A 779 -22.70 -1.01 -13.86
C ASP A 779 -22.44 -0.93 -15.37
N ILE A 780 -22.22 0.28 -15.92
CA ILE A 780 -21.91 0.50 -17.34
C ILE A 780 -20.77 1.52 -17.52
N GLU A 781 -19.84 1.26 -18.44
CA GLU A 781 -18.82 2.24 -18.82
C GLU A 781 -19.23 3.00 -20.08
N VAL A 782 -18.98 4.32 -20.07
CA VAL A 782 -19.47 5.29 -21.04
C VAL A 782 -18.33 6.16 -21.54
N GLU A 783 -18.21 6.25 -22.87
CA GLU A 783 -17.05 6.81 -23.55
C GLU A 783 -16.72 8.27 -23.16
N SER A 784 -15.43 8.53 -22.93
CA SER A 784 -14.78 9.84 -22.73
C SER A 784 -15.08 10.58 -21.42
N THR A 785 -16.31 10.54 -20.92
CA THR A 785 -16.74 11.35 -19.76
C THR A 785 -17.23 10.51 -18.58
N HIS A 786 -17.30 9.18 -18.75
CA HIS A 786 -17.37 8.16 -17.68
C HIS A 786 -18.45 8.42 -16.62
N SER A 787 -19.52 9.06 -17.09
CA SER A 787 -20.67 9.53 -16.35
C SER A 787 -21.90 9.34 -17.22
N TYR A 788 -23.04 9.06 -16.58
CA TYR A 788 -24.30 8.83 -17.27
C TYR A 788 -25.49 9.24 -16.42
N ILE A 789 -26.63 9.46 -17.08
CA ILE A 789 -27.90 9.80 -16.42
C ILE A 789 -28.68 8.52 -16.09
N ALA A 790 -28.70 8.16 -14.80
CA ALA A 790 -29.39 7.02 -14.21
C ALA A 790 -30.60 7.49 -13.38
N ASN A 791 -31.81 7.02 -13.73
CA ASN A 791 -33.12 7.49 -13.24
C ASN A 791 -33.34 9.01 -13.29
N GLY A 792 -32.50 9.76 -14.03
CA GLY A 792 -32.53 11.22 -14.08
C GLY A 792 -31.47 11.94 -13.24
N ILE A 793 -30.43 11.26 -12.73
CA ILE A 793 -29.27 11.92 -12.07
C ILE A 793 -27.92 11.32 -12.50
N ILE A 794 -26.82 12.05 -12.25
CA ILE A 794 -25.48 11.83 -12.83
C ILE A 794 -24.55 11.01 -11.92
N VAL A 795 -23.71 10.10 -12.46
CA VAL A 795 -22.75 9.18 -11.75
C VAL A 795 -21.29 9.18 -12.34
N HIS A 796 -20.24 8.51 -11.76
CA HIS A 796 -18.79 8.68 -12.15
C HIS A 796 -17.72 7.60 -11.71
N ASN A 797 -16.49 7.56 -12.30
CA ASN A 797 -15.36 6.55 -12.19
C ASN A 797 -13.84 7.13 -12.13
N CYS A 798 -12.83 6.54 -11.39
CA CYS A 798 -11.47 7.03 -10.84
C CYS A 798 -10.15 7.19 -11.78
N MET A 799 -8.82 7.56 -11.40
CA MET A 799 -7.31 7.59 -11.96
C MET A 799 -6.50 8.64 -12.96
N GLY A 800 -5.38 8.44 -13.77
CA GLY A 800 -4.79 9.60 -14.62
C GLY A 800 -3.46 9.72 -15.54
N TYR A 801 -2.53 10.74 -15.37
CA TYR A 801 -1.31 11.22 -16.17
C TYR A 801 -0.19 12.18 -15.51
N ILE A 802 0.49 13.17 -16.22
CA ILE A 802 1.88 13.82 -16.08
C ILE A 802 2.03 15.35 -16.58
N ASP A 803 2.89 16.30 -16.05
CA ASP A 803 3.01 17.78 -16.45
C ASP A 803 4.23 18.67 -15.92
N GLY A 804 5.21 19.10 -16.75
CA GLY A 804 6.07 20.33 -16.52
C GLY A 804 7.52 20.20 -15.96
N TYR A 805 8.19 21.33 -15.61
CA TYR A 805 9.52 21.37 -14.95
C TYR A 805 9.68 22.50 -13.89
N LYS A 806 10.60 22.31 -12.93
CA LYS A 806 10.95 23.23 -11.84
C LYS A 806 12.46 23.50 -11.81
N LYS A 807 12.87 24.75 -11.60
CA LYS A 807 14.27 25.11 -11.33
C LYS A 807 14.61 24.85 -9.86
N MET A 808 15.74 24.20 -9.60
CA MET A 808 16.31 24.00 -8.26
C MET A 808 17.72 24.60 -8.23
N LYS A 809 18.07 25.32 -7.16
CA LYS A 809 19.46 25.68 -6.87
C LYS A 809 20.08 24.58 -6.01
N ARG A 810 21.25 24.10 -6.41
CA ARG A 810 22.07 23.17 -5.61
C ARG A 810 23.43 23.78 -5.38
N GLU A 811 23.93 23.57 -4.17
CA GLU A 811 25.32 23.82 -3.79
C GLU A 811 26.10 22.52 -3.95
N PHE A 812 27.33 22.63 -4.48
CA PHE A 812 28.29 21.53 -4.52
C PHE A 812 29.68 22.07 -4.16
N PHE A 813 30.51 21.23 -3.55
CA PHE A 813 31.91 21.58 -3.34
C PHE A 813 32.70 21.23 -4.60
N ASN A 814 33.28 22.23 -5.25
CA ASN A 814 34.11 22.02 -6.42
C ASN A 814 35.54 21.67 -5.94
N ASN A 815 35.96 20.42 -6.19
CA ASN A 815 37.24 19.90 -5.71
C ASN A 815 38.47 20.57 -6.37
N GLU A 816 38.32 21.24 -7.52
CA GLU A 816 39.41 21.94 -8.20
C GLU A 816 39.59 23.38 -7.69
N THR A 817 38.48 24.07 -7.36
CA THR A 817 38.51 25.46 -6.83
C THR A 817 38.51 25.52 -5.29
N GLN A 818 38.16 24.41 -4.64
CA GLN A 818 37.92 24.26 -3.20
C GLN A 818 36.90 25.27 -2.64
N GLN A 819 35.83 25.55 -3.41
CA GLN A 819 34.75 26.45 -3.02
C GLN A 819 33.37 25.79 -3.15
N LEU A 820 32.41 26.30 -2.37
CA LEU A 820 30.99 25.99 -2.51
C LEU A 820 30.42 26.79 -3.69
N GLU A 821 30.21 26.11 -4.80
CA GLU A 821 29.64 26.67 -6.03
C GLU A 821 28.16 26.33 -6.14
N THR A 822 27.36 27.25 -6.70
CA THR A 822 25.91 27.06 -6.91
C THR A 822 25.61 26.83 -8.39
N TYR A 823 24.83 25.79 -8.70
CA TYR A 823 24.26 25.59 -10.04
C TYR A 823 22.73 25.55 -10.02
N GLU A 824 22.11 25.96 -11.13
CA GLU A 824 20.67 25.82 -11.35
C GLU A 824 20.37 24.57 -12.19
N GLU A 825 19.82 23.55 -11.54
CA GLU A 825 19.33 22.34 -12.17
C GLU A 825 17.86 22.52 -12.61
N ARG A 826 17.47 21.93 -13.75
CA ARG A 826 16.06 21.85 -14.18
C ARG A 826 15.56 20.44 -13.99
N LEU A 827 14.63 20.24 -13.05
CA LEU A 827 14.07 18.92 -12.74
C LEU A 827 12.59 18.83 -13.13
N PRO A 828 12.12 17.66 -13.60
CA PRO A 828 10.73 17.50 -14.03
C PRO A 828 9.75 17.61 -12.86
N ILE A 829 8.57 18.15 -13.17
CA ILE A 829 7.39 18.08 -12.30
C ILE A 829 6.64 16.80 -12.69
N CYS A 830 6.67 15.86 -11.76
CA CYS A 830 6.06 14.54 -11.88
C CYS A 830 4.59 14.66 -11.48
N ILE A 831 3.67 14.70 -12.44
CA ILE A 831 2.27 14.40 -12.11
C ILE A 831 2.11 12.88 -12.15
N VAL A 832 1.33 12.36 -11.22
CA VAL A 832 0.95 10.97 -11.10
C VAL A 832 -0.55 10.95 -10.89
N GLU A 833 -1.33 11.32 -11.91
CA GLU A 833 -2.77 11.08 -11.81
C GLU A 833 -3.10 9.56 -11.93
N LEU A 834 -2.18 8.70 -12.39
CA LEU A 834 -2.32 7.22 -12.37
C LEU A 834 -1.89 6.55 -11.02
N VAL A 835 -2.84 6.07 -10.16
CA VAL A 835 -2.63 5.02 -9.12
C VAL A 835 -3.82 4.01 -9.01
N LEU A 836 -3.58 2.68 -9.01
CA LEU A 836 -4.57 1.57 -8.84
C LEU A 836 -3.93 0.34 -8.18
N GLU A 837 -4.67 -0.32 -7.29
CA GLU A 837 -4.31 -1.64 -6.76
C GLU A 837 -4.89 -2.80 -7.62
N ILE A 838 -4.07 -3.78 -8.01
CA ILE A 838 -4.51 -4.99 -8.72
C ILE A 838 -4.40 -6.20 -7.78
N ARG A 839 -5.54 -6.83 -7.48
CA ARG A 839 -5.64 -7.98 -6.58
C ARG A 839 -5.86 -9.30 -7.35
N PRO A 840 -5.26 -10.42 -6.92
CA PRO A 840 -5.48 -11.73 -7.54
C PRO A 840 -6.89 -12.29 -7.26
N GLU A 841 -7.33 -13.22 -8.11
CA GLU A 841 -8.56 -13.99 -7.88
C GLU A 841 -8.41 -14.89 -6.64
N LYS A 842 -9.40 -14.86 -5.74
CA LYS A 842 -9.37 -15.59 -4.45
C LYS A 842 -9.19 -17.10 -4.58
N GLU A 843 -9.62 -17.67 -5.71
CA GLU A 843 -9.57 -19.12 -5.97
C GLU A 843 -8.23 -19.59 -6.56
N TYR A 844 -7.51 -18.71 -7.27
CA TYR A 844 -6.29 -19.08 -8.01
C TYR A 844 -5.02 -18.40 -7.48
N GLY A 845 -5.15 -17.39 -6.61
CA GLY A 845 -4.08 -16.86 -5.77
C GLY A 845 -3.08 -15.90 -6.43
N GLU A 846 -2.89 -15.97 -7.75
CA GLU A 846 -1.89 -15.17 -8.49
C GLU A 846 -2.51 -14.28 -9.59
N VAL A 847 -1.80 -13.22 -9.98
CA VAL A 847 -2.23 -12.26 -11.02
C VAL A 847 -1.60 -12.64 -12.36
N GLU A 848 -2.41 -12.84 -13.40
CA GLU A 848 -1.89 -13.14 -14.73
C GLU A 848 -1.23 -11.91 -15.39
N ILE A 849 0.09 -11.99 -15.58
CA ILE A 849 0.92 -11.00 -16.30
C ILE A 849 0.38 -10.72 -17.73
N ALA A 850 -0.29 -11.70 -18.36
CA ALA A 850 -0.91 -11.51 -19.66
C ALA A 850 -2.08 -10.51 -19.66
N ARG A 851 -2.89 -10.49 -18.59
CA ARG A 851 -4.05 -9.58 -18.42
C ARG A 851 -3.60 -8.17 -18.04
N VAL A 852 -2.58 -8.11 -17.19
CA VAL A 852 -1.79 -6.91 -16.90
C VAL A 852 -1.24 -6.27 -18.19
N ARG A 853 -0.60 -7.06 -19.06
CA ARG A 853 -0.10 -6.59 -20.35
C ARG A 853 -1.23 -6.12 -21.28
N ASN A 854 -2.38 -6.80 -21.28
CA ASN A 854 -3.55 -6.34 -22.02
C ASN A 854 -3.98 -4.95 -21.52
N LEU A 855 -3.94 -4.67 -20.23
CA LEU A 855 -4.26 -3.35 -19.66
C LEU A 855 -3.46 -2.24 -20.34
N ILE A 856 -2.14 -2.39 -20.43
CA ILE A 856 -1.23 -1.43 -21.10
C ILE A 856 -1.63 -1.22 -22.57
N TYR A 857 -1.99 -2.29 -23.29
CA TYR A 857 -2.45 -2.19 -24.67
C TYR A 857 -3.85 -1.54 -24.80
N GLN A 858 -4.75 -1.73 -23.84
CA GLN A 858 -6.04 -1.02 -23.81
C GLN A 858 -5.88 0.47 -23.45
N SER A 859 -4.83 0.85 -22.70
CA SER A 859 -4.45 2.26 -22.51
C SER A 859 -4.08 2.88 -23.86
N ILE A 860 -3.21 2.23 -24.63
CA ILE A 860 -2.73 2.75 -25.91
C ILE A 860 -3.88 2.88 -26.92
N LYS A 861 -4.76 1.87 -27.01
CA LYS A 861 -5.99 1.93 -27.83
C LYS A 861 -6.94 3.07 -27.45
N ARG A 862 -6.91 3.54 -26.19
CA ARG A 862 -7.69 4.71 -25.71
C ARG A 862 -7.02 6.06 -25.98
N GLY A 863 -5.84 6.08 -26.60
CA GLY A 863 -5.10 7.30 -26.92
C GLY A 863 -4.04 7.70 -25.89
N TYR A 864 -3.71 6.85 -24.91
CA TYR A 864 -2.62 7.11 -23.98
C TYR A 864 -1.30 6.89 -24.71
N LYS A 865 -0.54 7.97 -24.96
CA LYS A 865 0.79 7.92 -25.56
C LYS A 865 1.84 7.37 -24.59
N ILE A 866 1.69 6.11 -24.16
CA ILE A 866 2.67 5.41 -23.32
C ILE A 866 3.95 5.22 -24.13
N ARG A 867 5.03 5.92 -23.75
CA ARG A 867 6.36 5.79 -24.37
C ARG A 867 7.33 4.92 -23.57
N ARG A 868 7.15 4.82 -22.25
CA ARG A 868 7.98 3.99 -21.35
C ARG A 868 7.13 3.20 -20.36
N ALA A 869 7.60 2.00 -20.02
CA ALA A 869 7.02 1.11 -19.02
C ALA A 869 8.12 0.53 -18.09
N SER A 870 7.84 0.32 -16.80
CA SER A 870 8.74 -0.39 -15.89
C SER A 870 8.06 -1.48 -15.07
N ALA A 871 8.84 -2.47 -14.65
CA ALA A 871 8.44 -3.56 -13.76
C ALA A 871 9.64 -4.06 -12.91
N ASP A 872 9.35 -4.69 -11.78
CA ASP A 872 10.31 -5.04 -10.70
C ASP A 872 10.45 -6.55 -10.42
N GLY A 873 9.43 -7.36 -10.73
CA GLY A 873 9.44 -8.81 -10.58
C GLY A 873 10.25 -9.54 -11.66
N PHE A 874 11.02 -10.56 -11.29
CA PHE A 874 11.90 -11.32 -12.21
C PHE A 874 11.15 -12.05 -13.36
N GLN A 875 9.84 -12.27 -13.22
CA GLN A 875 8.98 -12.89 -14.23
C GLN A 875 8.50 -11.91 -15.32
N SER A 876 8.79 -10.61 -15.21
CA SER A 876 8.34 -9.57 -16.16
C SER A 876 8.94 -9.67 -17.57
N LYS A 877 9.98 -10.49 -17.80
CA LYS A 877 10.72 -10.56 -19.07
C LYS A 877 9.86 -10.80 -20.31
N ASP A 878 8.83 -11.64 -20.25
CA ASP A 878 7.91 -11.83 -21.39
C ASP A 878 7.07 -10.56 -21.64
N MET A 879 6.61 -9.89 -20.57
CA MET A 879 5.93 -8.60 -20.71
C MET A 879 6.85 -7.55 -21.34
N GLU A 880 8.08 -7.39 -20.84
CA GLU A 880 9.06 -6.46 -21.42
C GLU A 880 9.30 -6.70 -22.91
N GLN A 881 9.54 -7.95 -23.32
CA GLN A 881 9.81 -8.28 -24.73
C GLN A 881 8.61 -7.97 -25.62
N GLN A 882 7.39 -8.23 -25.16
CA GLN A 882 6.17 -8.00 -25.92
C GLN A 882 5.77 -6.51 -25.93
N LEU A 883 6.10 -5.73 -24.89
CA LEU A 883 5.97 -4.27 -24.90
C LEU A 883 6.99 -3.62 -25.87
N LYS A 884 8.26 -4.06 -25.84
CA LYS A 884 9.32 -3.64 -26.77
C LYS A 884 8.95 -3.90 -28.24
N ARG A 885 8.41 -5.08 -28.55
CA ARG A 885 7.90 -5.44 -29.89
C ARG A 885 6.76 -4.55 -30.39
N ASN A 886 6.02 -3.91 -29.48
CA ASN A 886 4.93 -2.99 -29.81
C ASN A 886 5.35 -1.51 -29.66
N GLY A 887 6.66 -1.21 -29.72
CA GLY A 887 7.20 0.16 -29.76
C GLY A 887 7.33 0.87 -28.42
N ILE A 888 7.04 0.21 -27.30
CA ILE A 888 7.09 0.78 -25.94
C ILE A 888 8.45 0.47 -25.32
N LYS A 889 9.18 1.47 -24.82
CA LYS A 889 10.43 1.22 -24.08
C LYS A 889 10.12 0.60 -22.72
N ALA A 890 10.34 -0.70 -22.56
CA ALA A 890 10.11 -1.41 -21.28
C ALA A 890 11.43 -1.69 -20.56
N GLU A 891 11.55 -1.38 -19.27
CA GLU A 891 12.81 -1.54 -18.53
C GLU A 891 12.60 -2.15 -17.13
N TYR A 892 13.50 -3.05 -16.74
CA TYR A 892 13.51 -3.68 -15.42
C TYR A 892 14.10 -2.73 -14.37
N ILE A 893 13.31 -2.32 -13.38
CA ILE A 893 13.73 -1.43 -12.29
C ILE A 893 13.31 -2.08 -10.98
N SER A 894 14.29 -2.45 -10.15
CA SER A 894 14.05 -3.22 -8.93
C SER A 894 14.03 -2.33 -7.69
N MET A 895 12.84 -2.11 -7.15
CA MET A 895 12.60 -1.37 -5.91
C MET A 895 13.22 -2.03 -4.66
N ASP A 896 13.56 -3.32 -4.78
CA ASP A 896 14.06 -4.17 -3.70
C ASP A 896 15.59 -4.36 -3.69
N ARG A 897 16.30 -4.00 -4.78
CA ARG A 897 17.76 -4.23 -4.93
C ARG A 897 18.62 -3.00 -4.68
N THR A 898 18.13 -1.80 -4.99
CA THR A 898 18.83 -0.54 -4.73
C THR A 898 17.87 0.48 -4.13
N PRO A 899 18.30 1.31 -3.15
CA PRO A 899 17.44 2.33 -2.55
C PRO A 899 17.24 3.56 -3.46
N GLU A 900 18.01 3.66 -4.54
CA GLU A 900 18.07 4.81 -5.44
C GLU A 900 16.69 5.27 -5.97
N PRO A 901 15.81 4.40 -6.51
CA PRO A 901 14.52 4.86 -7.04
C PRO A 901 13.65 5.52 -5.97
N TYR A 902 13.71 5.00 -4.74
CA TYR A 902 12.98 5.54 -3.60
C TYR A 902 13.60 6.83 -3.05
N GLU A 903 14.93 6.94 -2.93
CA GLU A 903 15.57 8.19 -2.52
C GLU A 903 15.31 9.29 -3.56
N THR A 904 15.34 8.99 -4.86
CA THR A 904 14.91 9.91 -5.93
C THR A 904 13.46 10.36 -5.77
N PHE A 905 12.53 9.42 -5.53
CA PHE A 905 11.13 9.73 -5.24
C PHE A 905 10.98 10.64 -4.01
N ARG A 906 11.68 10.31 -2.92
CA ARG A 906 11.70 11.11 -1.68
C ARG A 906 12.23 12.52 -1.96
N THR A 907 13.33 12.68 -2.70
CA THR A 907 13.83 14.01 -3.09
C THR A 907 12.79 14.77 -3.90
N ALA A 908 12.16 14.16 -4.90
CA ALA A 908 11.12 14.82 -5.70
C ALA A 908 9.89 15.25 -4.88
N MET A 909 9.48 14.46 -3.89
CA MET A 909 8.42 14.82 -2.95
C MET A 909 8.84 15.97 -2.03
N TYR A 910 10.04 15.92 -1.45
CA TYR A 910 10.56 16.98 -0.56
C TYR A 910 10.76 18.31 -1.31
N ASP A 911 11.24 18.27 -2.56
CA ASP A 911 11.36 19.43 -3.46
C ASP A 911 10.00 20.07 -3.79
N GLY A 912 8.89 19.38 -3.57
CA GLY A 912 7.57 19.77 -4.09
C GLY A 912 7.56 19.73 -5.62
N ARG A 913 7.95 18.59 -6.19
CA ARG A 913 7.94 18.28 -7.63
C ARG A 913 7.01 17.12 -7.99
N ILE A 914 6.24 16.58 -7.04
CA ILE A 914 5.20 15.57 -7.32
C ILE A 914 3.82 16.16 -7.06
N ARG A 915 2.85 15.89 -7.94
CA ARG A 915 1.41 16.03 -7.69
C ARG A 915 0.74 14.70 -8.05
N CYS A 916 0.03 14.07 -7.13
CA CYS A 916 -0.48 12.71 -7.25
C CYS A 916 -2.01 12.69 -7.04
N VAL A 917 -2.72 11.79 -7.73
CA VAL A 917 -4.13 11.54 -7.39
C VAL A 917 -4.22 10.99 -5.96
N TYR A 918 -5.18 11.48 -5.17
CA TYR A 918 -5.38 10.93 -3.84
C TYR A 918 -5.82 9.45 -3.90
N HIS A 919 -5.04 8.56 -3.29
CA HIS A 919 -5.35 7.15 -3.16
C HIS A 919 -5.10 6.70 -1.70
N PRO A 920 -6.12 6.25 -0.95
CA PRO A 920 -6.01 6.07 0.50
C PRO A 920 -5.00 5.00 0.90
N LYS A 921 -4.91 3.88 0.17
CA LYS A 921 -3.86 2.87 0.41
C LYS A 921 -2.45 3.45 0.23
N LEU A 922 -2.19 4.21 -0.85
CA LEU A 922 -0.88 4.83 -1.10
C LEU A 922 -0.51 5.84 0.00
N GLU A 923 -1.46 6.62 0.52
CA GLU A 923 -1.19 7.51 1.66
C GLU A 923 -0.73 6.71 2.89
N ILE A 924 -1.39 5.59 3.20
CA ILE A 924 -1.02 4.71 4.30
C ILE A 924 0.36 4.08 4.05
N GLU A 925 0.58 3.47 2.89
CA GLU A 925 1.87 2.86 2.53
C GLU A 925 3.02 3.87 2.64
N LEU A 926 2.89 5.07 2.08
CA LEU A 926 3.91 6.13 2.18
C LEU A 926 4.12 6.63 3.62
N ASN A 927 3.08 6.60 4.46
CA ASN A 927 3.20 6.93 5.88
C ASN A 927 3.89 5.83 6.70
N ASP A 928 3.76 4.58 6.25
CA ASP A 928 4.27 3.37 6.89
C ASP A 928 5.59 2.88 6.28
N LEU A 929 6.10 3.48 5.18
CA LEU A 929 7.37 3.07 4.58
C LEU A 929 8.51 3.18 5.58
N GLU A 930 9.32 2.12 5.65
CA GLU A 930 10.39 1.92 6.61
C GLU A 930 11.70 1.55 5.88
N ARG A 931 12.84 2.12 6.30
CA ARG A 931 14.18 1.76 5.80
C ARG A 931 14.83 0.77 6.76
N ASP A 932 15.05 -0.46 6.29
CA ASP A 932 15.59 -1.58 7.05
C ASP A 932 17.11 -1.69 6.87
N TYR A 933 17.87 -1.34 7.92
CA TYR A 933 19.33 -1.30 7.86
C TYR A 933 20.02 -2.66 8.10
N SER A 934 19.29 -3.76 8.37
CA SER A 934 19.84 -5.12 8.19
C SER A 934 19.81 -5.57 6.74
N LYS A 935 18.82 -5.11 5.97
CA LYS A 935 18.65 -5.44 4.55
C LYS A 935 19.39 -4.45 3.65
N ASN A 936 20.63 -4.10 4.01
CA ASN A 936 21.45 -3.08 3.33
C ASN A 936 20.76 -1.71 3.15
N GLY A 937 19.85 -1.34 4.05
CA GLY A 937 19.07 -0.11 3.92
C GLY A 937 17.98 -0.19 2.84
N LYS A 938 17.50 -1.40 2.50
CA LYS A 938 16.28 -1.63 1.70
C LYS A 938 15.11 -0.85 2.30
N ILE A 939 14.19 -0.41 1.44
CA ILE A 939 12.93 0.20 1.86
C ILE A 939 11.82 -0.86 1.78
N ASP A 940 11.08 -0.98 2.87
CA ASP A 940 10.15 -2.06 3.20
C ASP A 940 8.96 -1.46 3.98
N HIS A 941 8.07 -2.30 4.52
CA HIS A 941 6.91 -1.86 5.29
C HIS A 941 6.69 -2.70 6.57
N PRO A 942 5.96 -2.18 7.58
CA PRO A 942 5.67 -2.90 8.80
C PRO A 942 4.71 -4.08 8.56
N PRO A 943 4.67 -5.10 9.44
CA PRO A 943 4.06 -6.41 9.15
C PRO A 943 2.54 -6.45 8.94
N TYR A 944 1.84 -5.32 9.09
CA TYR A 944 0.40 -5.18 8.91
C TYR A 944 0.01 -4.19 7.80
N SER A 945 1.01 -3.56 7.16
CA SER A 945 0.86 -2.66 6.01
C SER A 945 1.33 -3.35 4.72
N SER A 946 1.52 -2.59 3.64
CA SER A 946 2.05 -3.04 2.34
C SER A 946 2.93 -1.96 1.71
N LYS A 947 3.46 -2.19 0.50
CA LYS A 947 4.15 -1.15 -0.30
C LYS A 947 3.85 -1.22 -1.79
N ASP A 948 2.77 -1.91 -2.20
CA ASP A 948 2.53 -2.31 -3.60
C ASP A 948 2.30 -1.10 -4.52
N LEU A 949 1.69 -0.02 -3.99
CA LEU A 949 1.48 1.23 -4.71
C LEU A 949 2.67 2.17 -4.54
N ALA A 950 3.30 2.17 -3.37
CA ALA A 950 4.51 2.94 -3.11
C ALA A 950 5.68 2.53 -4.02
N ASP A 951 5.90 1.22 -4.22
CA ASP A 951 6.91 0.68 -5.14
C ASP A 951 6.61 1.12 -6.59
N ALA A 952 5.36 0.95 -7.04
CA ALA A 952 4.93 1.35 -8.38
C ALA A 952 5.09 2.88 -8.62
N VAL A 953 4.66 3.72 -7.68
CA VAL A 953 4.75 5.19 -7.81
C VAL A 953 6.19 5.70 -7.69
N ALA A 954 7.01 5.12 -6.82
CA ALA A 954 8.42 5.48 -6.74
C ALA A 954 9.20 5.03 -8.00
N SER A 955 8.90 3.85 -8.55
CA SER A 955 9.40 3.40 -9.86
C SER A 955 9.00 4.36 -10.98
N LEU A 956 7.75 4.83 -11.00
CA LEU A 956 7.26 5.81 -11.97
C LEU A 956 8.02 7.14 -11.89
N VAL A 957 8.16 7.70 -10.68
CA VAL A 957 8.82 8.99 -10.44
C VAL A 957 10.32 8.92 -10.72
N TYR A 958 10.97 7.79 -10.40
CA TYR A 958 12.35 7.54 -10.79
C TYR A 958 12.51 7.56 -12.32
N ASN A 959 11.69 6.81 -13.07
CA ASN A 959 11.70 6.83 -14.55
C ASN A 959 11.53 8.24 -15.13
N MET A 960 10.57 9.01 -14.60
CA MET A 960 10.32 10.39 -15.04
C MET A 960 11.49 11.32 -14.72
N HIS A 961 12.27 11.04 -13.67
CA HIS A 961 13.44 11.81 -13.28
C HIS A 961 14.71 11.44 -14.08
N ILE A 962 15.03 10.16 -14.26
CA ILE A 962 16.25 9.72 -14.97
C ILE A 962 16.13 9.74 -16.49
N ASN A 963 14.91 9.68 -17.03
CA ASN A 963 14.64 9.61 -18.46
C ASN A 963 13.44 10.51 -18.85
N PRO A 964 13.47 11.82 -18.57
CA PRO A 964 12.35 12.73 -18.83
C PRO A 964 12.07 12.89 -20.33
N ILE A 965 10.79 12.82 -20.70
CA ILE A 965 10.26 13.06 -22.05
C ILE A 965 9.40 14.31 -21.94
N TYR A 966 9.95 15.45 -22.35
CA TYR A 966 9.24 16.71 -22.30
C TYR A 966 8.26 16.82 -23.48
N THR A 967 7.23 17.67 -23.35
CA THR A 967 6.23 17.92 -24.41
C THR A 967 6.80 18.64 -25.63
N THR A 968 8.08 19.03 -25.60
CA THR A 968 8.77 19.85 -26.59
C THR A 968 9.83 19.08 -27.41
N ASP A 969 9.79 17.75 -27.41
CA ASP A 969 10.68 16.89 -28.22
C ASP A 969 10.38 16.93 -29.74
N ASP A 970 9.76 18.01 -30.24
CA ASP A 970 9.69 18.36 -31.67
C ASP A 970 10.97 19.07 -32.17
N LEU A 971 11.94 19.34 -31.28
CA LEU A 971 13.28 19.84 -31.63
C LEU A 971 14.22 18.74 -32.19
N MET A 972 13.69 17.91 -33.09
CA MET A 972 14.47 17.06 -34.01
C MET A 972 14.03 17.17 -35.49
N ILE A 973 13.30 18.22 -35.85
CA ILE A 973 13.17 18.66 -37.26
C ILE A 973 14.48 19.30 -37.74
N GLN A 974 15.58 18.54 -37.76
CA GLN A 974 16.83 18.98 -38.40
C GLN A 974 17.87 17.89 -38.75
N GLN A 975 17.48 16.65 -39.10
CA GLN A 975 18.46 15.69 -39.65
C GLN A 975 17.98 14.64 -40.67
N VAL A 976 16.84 14.85 -41.36
CA VAL A 976 16.36 13.94 -42.43
C VAL A 976 16.21 14.64 -43.79
N ASN A 977 16.65 15.89 -43.94
CA ASN A 977 16.68 16.60 -45.24
C ASN A 977 18.02 16.40 -46.00
N LYS A 978 18.63 15.22 -45.86
CA LYS A 978 19.80 14.76 -46.64
C LYS A 978 19.82 13.22 -46.73
N VAL A 979 18.89 12.67 -47.51
CA VAL A 979 19.01 11.36 -48.18
C VAL A 979 18.63 11.63 -49.63
N ASP A 980 19.36 11.07 -50.59
CA ASP A 980 19.07 11.30 -52.02
C ASP A 980 17.74 10.66 -52.46
N ASP A 981 16.97 11.38 -53.27
CA ASP A 981 15.68 10.96 -53.84
C ASP A 981 15.82 9.88 -54.96
N SER A 982 16.77 8.94 -54.82
CA SER A 982 17.17 8.01 -55.88
C SER A 982 17.08 6.50 -55.56
N GLU A 983 16.86 6.08 -54.30
CA GLU A 983 16.86 4.65 -53.91
C GLU A 983 15.59 4.17 -53.17
N TYR A 984 14.39 4.51 -53.65
CA TYR A 984 13.14 3.83 -53.25
C TYR A 984 12.14 3.65 -54.42
N SER A 985 12.60 3.07 -55.52
CA SER A 985 11.78 2.78 -56.71
C SER A 985 10.87 1.54 -56.59
N ASP A 986 11.20 0.58 -55.72
CA ASP A 986 10.70 -0.80 -55.84
C ASP A 986 10.01 -1.36 -54.58
N TYR A 987 8.86 -0.80 -54.20
CA TYR A 987 7.82 -1.54 -53.44
C TYR A 987 6.40 -1.10 -53.86
N ASN A 988 6.02 -1.49 -55.07
CA ASN A 988 4.71 -1.18 -55.66
C ASN A 988 3.59 -2.04 -55.04
N THR A 989 2.96 -1.54 -53.97
CA THR A 989 1.99 -2.29 -53.13
C THR A 989 0.51 -2.03 -53.43
N GLY A 990 0.17 -1.62 -54.66
CA GLY A 990 -1.13 -1.84 -55.30
C GLY A 990 -2.38 -1.07 -54.80
N ASP A 991 -2.39 -0.52 -53.58
CA ASP A 991 -3.57 0.11 -52.96
C ASP A 991 -3.62 1.64 -53.17
N SER A 992 -4.23 2.09 -54.28
CA SER A 992 -4.32 3.51 -54.64
C SER A 992 -5.16 4.37 -53.67
N GLU A 993 -6.10 3.79 -52.93
CA GLU A 993 -6.94 4.52 -51.96
C GLU A 993 -6.14 4.99 -50.73
N LYS A 994 -5.10 4.26 -50.34
CA LYS A 994 -4.30 4.54 -49.13
C LYS A 994 -3.44 5.80 -49.31
N ASP A 995 -2.90 5.96 -50.51
CA ASP A 995 -2.12 7.13 -50.93
C ASP A 995 -2.99 8.38 -51.07
N ALA A 996 -4.23 8.21 -51.55
CA ALA A 996 -5.23 9.28 -51.61
C ALA A 996 -5.66 9.74 -50.21
N PHE A 997 -5.89 8.81 -49.27
CA PHE A 997 -6.22 9.12 -47.87
C PHE A 997 -5.11 9.90 -47.17
N LEU A 998 -3.84 9.51 -47.35
CA LEU A 998 -2.70 10.23 -46.77
C LEU A 998 -2.55 11.64 -47.36
N LYS A 999 -2.66 11.79 -48.69
CA LYS A 999 -2.61 13.11 -49.35
C LYS A 999 -3.76 14.03 -48.91
N TRP A 1000 -4.95 13.49 -48.65
CA TRP A 1000 -6.06 14.25 -48.08
C TRP A 1000 -5.77 14.67 -46.63
N ALA A 1001 -5.36 13.75 -45.76
CA ALA A 1001 -5.11 14.01 -44.34
C ALA A 1001 -4.04 15.09 -44.08
N TYR A 1002 -2.99 15.15 -44.90
CA TYR A 1002 -1.98 16.21 -44.81
C TYR A 1002 -2.43 17.57 -45.37
N SER A 1003 -3.51 17.64 -46.15
CA SER A 1003 -3.97 18.89 -46.79
C SER A 1003 -4.84 19.78 -45.89
N GLU A 1004 -5.59 19.20 -44.95
CA GLU A 1004 -6.45 19.92 -44.00
C GLU A 1004 -5.64 20.61 -42.88
N VAL A 1005 -4.54 19.99 -42.44
CA VAL A 1005 -3.71 20.43 -41.30
C VAL A 1005 -2.99 21.78 -41.57
N ILE A 1006 -2.98 22.26 -42.81
CA ILE A 1006 -2.31 23.52 -43.23
C ILE A 1006 -3.32 24.69 -43.33
N LYS A 1007 -4.58 24.50 -42.92
CA LYS A 1007 -5.66 25.51 -43.04
C LYS A 1007 -6.37 25.90 -41.74
N SER A 1008 -5.82 25.54 -40.58
CA SER A 1008 -6.25 25.99 -39.24
C SER A 1008 -5.09 26.58 -38.46
#